data_AF-A0A9X3SMB7-F1
#
_entry.id   AF-A0A9X3SMB7-F1
#
_cell.length_a   1.000
_cell.length_b   1.000
_cell.length_c   1.000
_cell.angle_alpha   90.00
_cell.angle_beta   90.00
_cell.angle_gamma   90.00
#
_symmetry.space_group_name_H-M   'P 1'
#
loop_
_entity.id
_entity.type
_entity.pdbx_description
1 polymer ?
#
loop_
_entity_poly.entity_id
_entity_poly.type
_entity_poly.pdbx_seq_one_letter_code
_entity_poly.pdbx_strand_id
1 'polypeptide(L)'
;MPAPGTDARAAAPHTRGRAGPFDPFLLPSATGVRFFLLVLVAAVGSMYLGVLSLALAGVDIMGGPMAGCAAQARAGVAELPDRRVLDGFVDCLVGVQRRTVLWTLAPGLVWVCLTAAGYAAYPALLLRRLRPMAGEEDAGARLARGEVDTLTGGRRRGRLELVVTPGTAGGARVFGAFGRYWLAVDSSLLAAPHGRLDDRALAVLHHEVAHLRNRDVDVTYLTMASWWAFAALAVPLMAAQVSAVLLAAAGAVVTDIPAPDLATVATAGLVALAATAFTLLVAQWARARVLRTREHYADIRADRPDRAGAGLRRILSRPHVGGGGRWWRGLRRYHPAHGLRLRVLDDPRRLAAVSGADLAVAGLALGAAQLHFGMVGVWGVPSDRAVAAQVAAVLLGLPVGALVTAIVWNAVYGAPRGPHRWHLAAAALAGGVLVGLAPPVQAATSWAALLAADPLRGAVSVLALWAVCLLFLRWAALCARIWLTATERVRAACAGAMACGAPVFGCAFMLWFKFHGLLGTPASGGLDAAVVIVVAMAVAWPLPAAVGGAALLAHTGQALRARNAGRPRLALVPVGAGAALAAGHAALFLAAMPLFAGSPEAAGVLLAAVVVQTVVLAAAVGLTLGACLGGRGRLGEVLCAAAVAVIVLLALQPLAMAVGVSGPACAVDPSPDCWSAVGRALLSAYGAPVFVPAGLLPLLAVCGGAAAAGARLRGAAAERTPHRARDGAGGRVRAHAAGVIAAAAAVAVFLAAALPDLSDRELGFGAEERAEMAAEVVPGSVGRGATCAESMRLWSSFTLDEAGRTTGGPGPVVVTLASSRDPVLAAFGRAALEGTLARPGHLADAVRAYCGAVAGEA
;
A
#
# COMPACT_ATOMS: atom_id res chain seq x y z
N MET A 1 -27.63 54.45 -58.58
CA MET A 1 -28.10 54.21 -57.19
C MET A 1 -27.58 52.85 -56.73
N PRO A 2 -26.79 52.76 -55.66
CA PRO A 2 -26.15 51.50 -55.23
C PRO A 2 -27.09 50.66 -54.35
N ALA A 3 -26.94 49.34 -54.44
CA ALA A 3 -27.74 48.33 -53.73
C ALA A 3 -27.24 48.10 -52.27
N PRO A 4 -28.12 47.69 -51.34
CA PRO A 4 -27.74 47.44 -49.95
C PRO A 4 -27.09 46.05 -49.80
N GLY A 5 -25.86 46.02 -49.30
CA GLY A 5 -25.16 44.80 -48.91
C GLY A 5 -25.64 44.28 -47.55
N THR A 6 -26.09 43.03 -47.52
CA THR A 6 -26.44 42.29 -46.31
C THR A 6 -25.29 41.37 -45.91
N ASP A 7 -24.38 41.89 -45.08
CA ASP A 7 -23.35 41.11 -44.38
C ASP A 7 -23.98 40.26 -43.26
N ALA A 8 -24.60 39.15 -43.62
CA ALA A 8 -25.02 38.12 -42.67
C ALA A 8 -23.82 37.23 -42.28
N ARG A 9 -22.93 37.73 -41.43
CA ARG A 9 -21.98 36.88 -40.69
C ARG A 9 -22.76 36.01 -39.70
N ALA A 10 -23.18 34.84 -40.17
CA ALA A 10 -23.70 33.77 -39.33
C ALA A 10 -22.67 33.45 -38.23
N ALA A 11 -22.93 33.91 -37.01
CA ALA A 11 -22.21 33.50 -35.84
C ALA A 11 -22.35 31.98 -35.72
N ALA A 12 -21.30 31.24 -36.06
CA ALA A 12 -21.25 29.80 -35.88
C ALA A 12 -21.64 29.52 -34.42
N PRO A 13 -22.75 28.81 -34.16
CA PRO A 13 -23.15 28.50 -32.81
C PRO A 13 -22.00 27.73 -32.18
N HIS A 14 -21.33 28.35 -31.20
CA HIS A 14 -20.40 27.65 -30.32
C HIS A 14 -21.20 26.52 -29.69
N THR A 15 -21.09 25.35 -30.30
CA THR A 15 -21.58 24.09 -29.79
C THR A 15 -20.85 23.89 -28.47
N ARG A 16 -21.48 24.34 -27.38
CA ARG A 16 -21.10 23.96 -26.02
C ARG A 16 -21.04 22.45 -26.04
N GLY A 17 -19.81 21.91 -26.10
CA GLY A 17 -19.57 20.50 -26.29
C GLY A 17 -20.39 19.73 -25.28
N ARG A 18 -21.46 19.08 -25.76
CA ARG A 18 -22.25 18.16 -24.95
C ARG A 18 -21.25 17.12 -24.45
N ALA A 19 -21.01 17.12 -23.14
CA ALA A 19 -20.24 16.07 -22.52
C ALA A 19 -20.85 14.74 -22.99
N GLY A 20 -20.07 13.94 -23.70
CA GLY A 20 -20.55 12.67 -24.23
C GLY A 20 -21.11 11.77 -23.13
N PRO A 21 -21.92 10.76 -23.51
CA PRO A 21 -22.39 9.76 -22.56
C PRO A 21 -21.21 9.14 -21.79
N PHE A 22 -21.41 8.88 -20.50
CA PHE A 22 -20.38 8.31 -19.62
C PHE A 22 -19.99 6.90 -20.09
N ASP A 23 -18.69 6.65 -20.31
CA ASP A 23 -18.16 5.36 -20.73
C ASP A 23 -17.49 4.63 -19.55
N PRO A 24 -18.12 3.61 -18.94
CA PRO A 24 -17.55 2.89 -17.79
C PRO A 24 -16.27 2.11 -18.14
N PHE A 25 -15.91 1.99 -19.41
CA PHE A 25 -14.72 1.29 -19.88
C PHE A 25 -13.55 2.24 -20.17
N LEU A 26 -13.71 3.55 -19.96
CA LEU A 26 -12.63 4.51 -20.19
C LEU A 26 -11.51 4.32 -19.17
N LEU A 27 -11.82 4.07 -17.90
CA LEU A 27 -10.88 3.86 -16.80
C LEU A 27 -10.72 2.35 -16.47
N PRO A 28 -9.72 1.94 -15.67
CA PRO A 28 -9.66 0.59 -15.13
C PRO A 28 -11.01 0.23 -14.49
N SER A 29 -11.61 -0.89 -14.93
CA SER A 29 -12.96 -1.24 -14.51
C SER A 29 -13.02 -1.53 -13.01
N ALA A 30 -14.14 -1.20 -12.37
CA ALA A 30 -14.37 -1.56 -10.97
C ALA A 30 -14.31 -3.08 -10.74
N THR A 31 -14.58 -3.88 -11.78
CA THR A 31 -14.41 -5.34 -11.72
C THR A 31 -12.94 -5.72 -11.58
N GLY A 32 -12.02 -5.11 -12.33
CA GLY A 32 -10.58 -5.38 -12.22
C GLY A 32 -10.02 -5.10 -10.82
N VAL A 33 -10.42 -3.96 -10.24
CA VAL A 33 -10.14 -3.58 -8.85
C VAL A 33 -10.60 -4.66 -7.87
N ARG A 34 -11.85 -5.12 -8.00
CA ARG A 34 -12.41 -6.12 -7.07
C ARG A 34 -11.81 -7.52 -7.26
N PHE A 35 -11.45 -7.89 -8.49
CA PHE A 35 -10.72 -9.14 -8.76
C PHE A 35 -9.37 -9.14 -8.06
N PHE A 36 -8.60 -8.05 -8.22
CA PHE A 36 -7.31 -7.89 -7.54
C PHE A 36 -7.47 -7.99 -6.02
N LEU A 37 -8.50 -7.32 -5.46
CA LEU A 37 -8.77 -7.36 -4.03
C LEU A 37 -9.06 -8.77 -3.51
N LEU A 38 -9.83 -9.58 -4.25
CA LEU A 38 -10.10 -10.96 -3.86
C LEU A 38 -8.84 -11.83 -3.92
N VAL A 39 -7.99 -11.65 -4.93
CA VAL A 39 -6.70 -12.35 -5.01
C VAL A 39 -5.80 -11.95 -3.84
N LEU A 40 -5.75 -10.66 -3.50
CA LEU A 40 -4.98 -10.15 -2.36
C LEU A 40 -5.49 -10.75 -1.04
N VAL A 41 -6.80 -10.75 -0.79
CA VAL A 41 -7.40 -11.35 0.41
C VAL A 41 -7.10 -12.84 0.49
N ALA A 42 -7.19 -13.57 -0.63
CA ALA A 42 -6.90 -15.01 -0.67
C ALA A 42 -5.40 -15.28 -0.41
N ALA A 43 -4.49 -14.48 -0.99
CA ALA A 43 -3.06 -14.59 -0.77
C ALA A 43 -2.69 -14.33 0.70
N VAL A 44 -3.10 -13.18 1.23
CA VAL A 44 -2.83 -12.79 2.63
C VAL A 44 -3.48 -13.77 3.59
N GLY A 45 -4.73 -14.17 3.33
CA GLY A 45 -5.43 -15.19 4.08
C GLY A 45 -4.68 -16.52 4.09
N SER A 46 -4.13 -16.97 2.96
CA SER A 46 -3.36 -18.22 2.90
C SER A 46 -2.10 -18.19 3.76
N MET A 47 -1.39 -17.06 3.80
CA MET A 47 -0.22 -16.88 4.66
C MET A 47 -0.62 -16.82 6.15
N TYR A 48 -1.76 -16.18 6.45
CA TYR A 48 -2.35 -16.15 7.80
C TYR A 48 -2.65 -17.56 8.33
N LEU A 49 -3.16 -18.45 7.47
CA LEU A 49 -3.39 -19.86 7.83
C LEU A 49 -2.09 -20.57 8.24
N GLY A 50 -0.94 -20.21 7.65
CA GLY A 50 0.36 -20.76 8.04
C GLY A 50 0.70 -20.49 9.49
N VAL A 51 0.66 -19.21 9.87
CA VAL A 51 0.93 -18.79 11.25
C VAL A 51 -0.04 -19.45 12.23
N LEU A 52 -1.34 -19.50 11.89
CA LEU A 52 -2.32 -20.18 12.73
C LEU A 52 -2.07 -21.68 12.83
N SER A 53 -1.75 -22.36 11.72
CA SER A 53 -1.54 -23.81 11.68
C SER A 53 -0.39 -24.25 12.58
N LEU A 54 0.67 -23.46 12.63
CA LEU A 54 1.79 -23.70 13.53
C LEU A 54 1.37 -23.56 15.00
N ALA A 55 0.62 -22.51 15.35
CA ALA A 55 0.12 -22.31 16.70
C ALA A 55 -0.81 -23.46 17.17
N LEU A 56 -1.61 -24.02 16.26
CA LEU A 56 -2.55 -25.11 16.56
C LEU A 56 -1.90 -26.48 16.64
N ALA A 57 -0.82 -26.70 15.90
CA ALA A 57 -0.07 -27.94 15.97
C ALA A 57 0.68 -28.10 17.31
N GLY A 58 0.56 -27.13 18.24
CA GLY A 58 1.38 -27.07 19.45
C GLY A 58 2.86 -26.95 19.12
N VAL A 59 3.19 -26.64 17.87
CA VAL A 59 4.57 -26.39 17.44
C VAL A 59 4.88 -25.04 18.03
N ASP A 60 5.56 -25.06 19.17
CA ASP A 60 6.15 -23.87 19.69
C ASP A 60 7.18 -23.39 18.67
N ILE A 61 6.79 -22.38 17.90
CA ILE A 61 7.56 -21.89 16.75
C ILE A 61 8.83 -21.21 17.23
N MET A 62 8.76 -20.63 18.42
CA MET A 62 9.80 -19.77 18.97
C MET A 62 10.28 -20.33 20.30
N GLY A 63 9.42 -20.55 21.30
CA GLY A 63 9.83 -20.92 22.66
C GLY A 63 10.61 -22.23 22.73
N GLY A 64 10.10 -23.35 22.20
CA GLY A 64 10.75 -24.66 22.22
C GLY A 64 12.09 -24.67 21.47
N PRO A 65 12.15 -24.22 20.20
CA PRO A 65 13.41 -24.08 19.48
C PRO A 65 14.37 -23.08 20.13
N MET A 66 13.88 -21.97 20.69
CA MET A 66 14.72 -21.00 21.43
C MET A 66 15.24 -21.57 22.74
N ALA A 67 14.44 -22.35 23.47
CA ALA A 67 14.86 -23.10 24.65
C ALA A 67 15.92 -24.14 24.28
N GLY A 68 15.79 -24.78 23.11
CA GLY A 68 16.84 -25.62 22.51
C GLY A 68 18.14 -24.84 22.27
N CYS A 69 18.07 -23.65 21.68
CA CYS A 69 19.24 -22.79 21.49
C CYS A 69 19.86 -22.37 22.84
N ALA A 70 19.03 -22.00 23.83
CA ALA A 70 19.50 -21.61 25.16
C ALA A 70 20.16 -22.79 25.90
N ALA A 71 19.58 -23.99 25.80
CA ALA A 71 20.15 -25.22 26.34
C ALA A 71 21.50 -25.54 25.68
N GLN A 72 21.61 -25.40 24.36
CA GLN A 72 22.87 -25.57 23.63
C GLN A 72 23.94 -24.56 24.09
N ALA A 73 23.57 -23.29 24.29
CA ALA A 73 24.49 -22.27 24.80
C ALA A 73 24.95 -22.58 26.22
N ARG A 74 24.06 -23.04 27.10
CA ARG A 74 24.41 -23.46 28.48
C ARG A 74 25.33 -24.67 28.52
N ALA A 75 25.11 -25.65 27.65
CA ALA A 75 25.99 -26.80 27.54
C ALA A 75 27.39 -26.38 27.04
N GLY A 76 27.44 -25.45 26.08
CA GLY A 76 28.69 -24.98 25.49
C GLY A 76 29.50 -24.03 26.37
N VAL A 77 28.88 -23.32 27.31
CA VAL A 77 29.55 -22.22 28.04
C VAL A 77 30.73 -22.65 28.92
N ALA A 78 30.78 -23.91 29.33
CA ALA A 78 31.90 -24.45 30.10
C ALA A 78 33.07 -24.95 29.22
N GLU A 79 32.80 -25.23 27.94
CA GLU A 79 33.74 -25.94 27.04
C GLU A 79 34.24 -25.06 25.89
N LEU A 80 33.46 -24.05 25.49
CA LEU A 80 33.70 -23.22 24.33
C LEU A 80 34.13 -21.80 24.76
N PRO A 81 35.00 -21.14 23.97
CA PRO A 81 35.27 -19.72 24.14
C PRO A 81 33.97 -18.90 24.05
N ASP A 82 33.87 -17.83 24.85
CA ASP A 82 32.68 -16.98 24.95
C ASP A 82 32.11 -16.55 23.59
N ARG A 83 32.99 -16.18 22.66
CA ARG A 83 32.61 -15.85 21.28
C ARG A 83 31.87 -16.99 20.57
N ARG A 84 32.37 -18.22 20.67
CA ARG A 84 31.73 -19.38 20.03
C ARG A 84 30.37 -19.71 20.67
N VAL A 85 30.20 -19.41 21.95
CA VAL A 85 28.90 -19.55 22.64
C VAL A 85 27.89 -18.56 22.06
N LEU A 86 28.29 -17.29 21.90
CA LEU A 86 27.44 -16.25 21.32
C LEU A 86 27.12 -16.51 19.84
N ASP A 87 28.14 -16.76 19.02
CA ASP A 87 27.97 -17.05 17.59
C ASP A 87 27.09 -18.29 17.38
N GLY A 88 27.35 -19.36 18.14
CA GLY A 88 26.55 -20.59 18.09
C GLY A 88 25.08 -20.37 18.49
N PHE A 89 24.83 -19.52 19.50
CA PHE A 89 23.47 -19.15 19.89
C PHE A 89 22.76 -18.32 18.80
N VAL A 90 23.44 -17.31 18.23
CA VAL A 90 22.91 -16.47 17.16
C VAL A 90 22.62 -17.30 15.90
N ASP A 91 23.52 -18.19 15.49
CA ASP A 91 23.32 -19.08 14.34
C ASP A 91 22.13 -20.02 14.56
N CYS A 92 21.99 -20.58 15.76
CA CYS A 92 20.82 -21.36 16.14
C CYS A 92 19.54 -20.54 16.00
N LEU A 93 19.53 -19.30 16.53
CA LEU A 93 18.39 -18.39 16.47
C LEU A 93 18.01 -18.03 15.03
N VAL A 94 18.98 -17.71 14.18
CA VAL A 94 18.78 -17.43 12.75
C VAL A 94 18.21 -18.66 12.04
N GLY A 95 18.68 -19.86 12.38
CA GLY A 95 18.13 -21.12 11.86
C GLY A 95 16.67 -21.35 12.26
N VAL A 96 16.29 -21.02 13.49
CA VAL A 96 14.88 -21.02 13.95
C VAL A 96 14.07 -20.00 13.15
N GLN A 97 14.53 -18.76 13.05
CA GLN A 97 13.85 -17.67 12.34
C GLN A 97 13.63 -18.00 10.85
N ARG A 98 14.65 -18.53 10.15
CA ARG A 98 14.53 -18.95 8.74
C ARG A 98 13.47 -20.04 8.55
N ARG A 99 13.41 -21.03 9.46
CA ARG A 99 12.36 -22.05 9.43
C ARG A 99 10.99 -21.44 9.65
N THR A 100 10.86 -20.51 10.60
CA THR A 100 9.61 -19.79 10.85
C THR A 100 9.14 -18.98 9.63
N VAL A 101 10.06 -18.26 8.97
CA VAL A 101 9.78 -17.55 7.73
C VAL A 101 9.32 -18.53 6.64
N LEU A 102 10.04 -19.64 6.46
CA LEU A 102 9.67 -20.66 5.47
C LEU A 102 8.26 -21.21 5.73
N TRP A 103 7.94 -21.57 6.98
CA TRP A 103 6.62 -22.06 7.34
C TRP A 103 5.51 -21.01 7.18
N THR A 104 5.83 -19.73 7.39
CA THR A 104 4.89 -18.63 7.16
C THR A 104 4.61 -18.42 5.67
N LEU A 105 5.63 -18.56 4.82
CA LEU A 105 5.52 -18.38 3.36
C LEU A 105 4.98 -19.61 2.63
N ALA A 106 5.21 -20.82 3.15
CA ALA A 106 4.90 -22.08 2.47
C ALA A 106 3.43 -22.20 2.05
N PRO A 107 2.42 -21.88 2.90
CA PRO A 107 1.01 -21.92 2.48
C PRO A 107 0.69 -20.92 1.35
N GLY A 108 1.37 -19.77 1.33
CA GLY A 108 1.28 -18.82 0.21
C GLY A 108 1.79 -19.43 -1.09
N LEU A 109 2.93 -20.13 -1.06
CA LEU A 109 3.46 -20.84 -2.24
C LEU A 109 2.53 -21.97 -2.70
N VAL A 110 2.02 -22.78 -1.76
CA VAL A 110 1.03 -23.83 -2.06
C VAL A 110 -0.22 -23.21 -2.69
N TRP A 111 -0.71 -22.09 -2.15
CA TRP A 111 -1.83 -21.36 -2.73
C TRP A 111 -1.56 -20.87 -4.15
N VAL A 112 -0.36 -20.33 -4.45
CA VAL A 112 0.02 -19.93 -5.81
C VAL A 112 -0.03 -21.13 -6.76
N CYS A 113 0.56 -22.26 -6.36
CA CYS A 113 0.59 -23.48 -7.16
C CYS A 113 -0.82 -24.03 -7.43
N LEU A 114 -1.67 -24.11 -6.39
CA LEU A 114 -3.06 -24.55 -6.52
C LEU A 114 -3.89 -23.59 -7.37
N THR A 115 -3.65 -22.29 -7.26
CA THR A 115 -4.29 -21.26 -8.09
C THR A 115 -3.93 -21.44 -9.56
N ALA A 116 -2.63 -21.59 -9.87
CA ALA A 116 -2.15 -21.79 -11.23
C ALA A 116 -2.68 -23.10 -11.84
N ALA A 117 -2.62 -24.20 -11.08
CA ALA A 117 -3.15 -25.50 -11.49
C ALA A 117 -4.67 -25.42 -11.73
N GLY A 118 -5.42 -24.80 -10.82
CA GLY A 118 -6.86 -24.60 -10.95
C GLY A 118 -7.22 -23.73 -12.17
N TYR A 119 -6.50 -22.63 -12.39
CA TYR A 119 -6.70 -21.76 -13.56
C TYR A 119 -6.45 -22.50 -14.88
N ALA A 120 -5.40 -23.32 -14.96
CA ALA A 120 -5.07 -24.09 -16.15
C ALA A 120 -6.01 -25.28 -16.39
N ALA A 121 -6.36 -26.04 -15.34
CA ALA A 121 -7.13 -27.27 -15.47
C ALA A 121 -8.64 -27.05 -15.55
N TYR A 122 -9.18 -26.02 -14.88
CA TYR A 122 -10.63 -25.84 -14.73
C TYR A 122 -11.38 -25.73 -16.07
N PRO A 123 -10.91 -24.96 -17.09
CA PRO A 123 -11.60 -24.89 -18.37
C PRO A 123 -11.70 -26.24 -19.08
N ALA A 124 -10.65 -27.07 -19.02
CA ALA A 124 -10.66 -28.41 -19.61
C ALA A 124 -11.64 -29.35 -18.88
N LEU A 125 -11.68 -29.28 -17.55
CA LEU A 125 -12.67 -30.02 -16.75
C LEU A 125 -14.09 -29.58 -17.05
N LEU A 126 -14.32 -28.28 -17.24
CA LEU A 126 -15.62 -27.73 -17.60
C LEU A 126 -16.06 -28.21 -19.00
N LEU A 127 -15.16 -28.18 -19.99
CA LEU A 127 -15.46 -28.68 -21.34
C LEU A 127 -15.87 -30.17 -21.32
N ARG A 128 -15.17 -31.01 -20.55
CA ARG A 128 -15.53 -32.43 -20.36
C ARG A 128 -16.92 -32.59 -19.73
N ARG A 129 -17.28 -31.73 -18.77
CA ARG A 129 -18.61 -31.77 -18.11
C ARG A 129 -19.74 -31.29 -19.01
N LEU A 130 -19.44 -30.42 -19.98
CA LEU A 130 -20.45 -29.82 -20.86
C LEU A 130 -20.98 -30.77 -21.95
N ARG A 131 -20.30 -31.90 -22.22
CA ARG A 131 -20.74 -32.90 -23.22
C ARG A 131 -21.05 -32.24 -24.58
N PRO A 132 -20.03 -31.68 -25.25
CA PRO A 132 -20.20 -31.02 -26.55
C PRO A 132 -20.90 -31.95 -27.55
N MET A 133 -21.89 -31.44 -28.26
CA MET A 133 -22.52 -32.17 -29.35
C MET A 133 -21.64 -32.05 -30.60
N ALA A 134 -21.40 -33.19 -31.27
CA ALA A 134 -20.86 -33.19 -32.62
C ALA A 134 -21.98 -32.69 -33.55
N GLY A 135 -21.96 -31.42 -33.93
CA GLY A 135 -23.07 -30.87 -34.70
C GLY A 135 -22.77 -29.50 -35.29
N GLU A 136 -22.03 -29.47 -36.39
CA GLU A 136 -22.02 -28.31 -37.30
C GLU A 136 -23.30 -28.23 -38.16
N GLU A 137 -24.13 -29.28 -38.12
CA GLU A 137 -25.32 -29.42 -38.98
C GLU A 137 -26.56 -28.67 -38.47
N ASP A 138 -26.59 -28.22 -37.21
CA ASP A 138 -27.69 -27.38 -36.72
C ASP A 138 -27.64 -25.96 -37.32
N ALA A 139 -28.74 -25.54 -37.94
CA ALA A 139 -28.90 -24.21 -38.51
C ALA A 139 -28.75 -23.11 -37.45
N GLY A 140 -29.24 -23.34 -36.22
CA GLY A 140 -29.09 -22.42 -35.10
C GLY A 140 -27.62 -22.20 -34.73
N ALA A 141 -26.85 -23.28 -34.64
CA ALA A 141 -25.40 -23.24 -34.39
C ALA A 141 -24.63 -22.46 -35.45
N ARG A 142 -24.94 -22.64 -36.74
CA ARG A 142 -24.31 -21.87 -37.83
C ARG A 142 -24.61 -20.38 -37.74
N LEU A 143 -25.86 -20.01 -37.46
CA LEU A 143 -26.27 -18.62 -37.27
C LEU A 143 -25.56 -17.99 -36.06
N ALA A 144 -25.51 -18.70 -34.93
CA ALA A 144 -24.80 -18.23 -33.74
C ALA A 144 -23.30 -18.06 -33.99
N ARG A 145 -22.67 -18.96 -34.74
CA ARG A 145 -21.27 -18.83 -35.13
C ARG A 145 -21.03 -17.60 -35.99
N GLY A 146 -21.90 -17.35 -36.98
CA GLY A 146 -21.84 -16.14 -37.82
C GLY A 146 -21.98 -14.85 -37.01
N GLU A 147 -22.91 -14.83 -36.05
CA GLU A 147 -23.09 -13.69 -35.15
C GLU A 147 -21.85 -13.47 -34.25
N VAL A 148 -21.32 -14.53 -33.65
CA VAL A 148 -20.14 -14.48 -32.78
C VAL A 148 -18.89 -14.05 -33.57
N ASP A 149 -18.71 -14.53 -34.80
CA ASP A 149 -17.63 -14.11 -35.70
C ASP A 149 -17.72 -12.60 -36.01
N THR A 150 -18.94 -12.12 -36.27
CA THR A 150 -19.21 -10.69 -36.50
C THR A 150 -18.87 -9.87 -35.26
N LEU A 151 -19.30 -10.30 -34.07
CA LEU A 151 -19.02 -9.61 -32.82
C LEU A 151 -17.53 -9.63 -32.46
N THR A 152 -16.81 -10.70 -32.79
CA THR A 152 -15.37 -10.77 -32.53
C THR A 152 -14.54 -10.10 -33.62
N GLY A 153 -15.18 -9.63 -34.70
CA GLY A 153 -14.56 -8.91 -35.81
C GLY A 153 -13.57 -9.76 -36.60
N GLY A 154 -13.74 -11.08 -36.64
CA GLY A 154 -12.87 -12.05 -37.33
C GLY A 154 -11.44 -12.18 -36.77
N ARG A 155 -10.88 -11.16 -36.13
CA ARG A 155 -9.49 -11.09 -35.61
C ARG A 155 -9.20 -12.05 -34.46
N ARG A 156 -10.23 -12.68 -33.89
CA ARG A 156 -10.11 -13.73 -32.87
C ARG A 156 -10.49 -15.12 -33.38
N ARG A 157 -10.66 -15.31 -34.70
CA ARG A 157 -10.82 -16.65 -35.29
C ARG A 157 -9.60 -17.49 -34.89
N GLY A 158 -9.84 -18.60 -34.18
CA GLY A 158 -8.81 -19.46 -33.57
C GLY A 158 -8.63 -19.32 -32.05
N ARG A 159 -9.17 -18.27 -31.43
CA ARG A 159 -9.13 -18.07 -29.96
C ARG A 159 -10.46 -18.32 -29.27
N LEU A 160 -11.57 -18.33 -30.01
CA LEU A 160 -12.91 -18.60 -29.48
C LEU A 160 -13.57 -19.74 -30.27
N GLU A 161 -13.91 -20.81 -29.59
CA GLU A 161 -14.61 -21.97 -30.14
C GLU A 161 -16.06 -22.00 -29.65
N LEU A 162 -17.02 -22.09 -30.59
CA LEU A 162 -18.43 -22.23 -30.24
C LEU A 162 -18.74 -23.72 -30.01
N VAL A 163 -19.27 -24.04 -28.84
CA VAL A 163 -19.62 -25.39 -28.42
C VAL A 163 -21.12 -25.47 -28.17
N VAL A 164 -21.83 -26.39 -28.84
CA VAL A 164 -23.26 -26.60 -28.60
C VAL A 164 -23.46 -27.71 -27.58
N THR A 165 -24.36 -27.49 -26.63
CA THR A 165 -24.63 -28.39 -25.51
C THR A 165 -26.11 -28.77 -25.42
N PRO A 166 -26.45 -29.96 -24.89
CA PRO A 166 -27.85 -30.42 -24.79
C PRO A 166 -28.59 -29.87 -23.56
N GLY A 167 -28.26 -28.66 -23.06
CA GLY A 167 -28.84 -28.09 -21.83
C GLY A 167 -27.89 -28.03 -20.64
N THR A 168 -26.66 -28.54 -20.78
CA THR A 168 -25.68 -28.61 -19.68
C THR A 168 -24.98 -27.27 -19.41
N ALA A 169 -25.08 -26.28 -20.31
CA ALA A 169 -24.52 -24.94 -20.08
C ALA A 169 -25.43 -24.09 -19.19
N GLY A 170 -26.74 -24.38 -19.16
CA GLY A 170 -27.75 -23.60 -18.43
C GLY A 170 -28.10 -22.27 -19.11
N GLY A 171 -28.11 -22.24 -20.45
CA GLY A 171 -28.27 -21.07 -21.30
C GLY A 171 -27.06 -20.92 -22.22
N ALA A 172 -26.22 -19.92 -21.95
CA ALA A 172 -24.92 -19.77 -22.60
C ALA A 172 -23.87 -19.36 -21.58
N ARG A 173 -22.60 -19.69 -21.85
CA ARG A 173 -21.47 -19.31 -21.00
C ARG A 173 -20.17 -19.25 -21.78
N VAL A 174 -19.43 -18.17 -21.61
CA VAL A 174 -18.01 -18.14 -21.98
C VAL A 174 -17.12 -18.67 -20.87
N PHE A 175 -16.14 -19.49 -21.25
CA PHE A 175 -15.06 -19.93 -20.37
C PHE A 175 -13.74 -20.11 -21.12
N GLY A 176 -12.62 -20.18 -20.39
CA GLY A 176 -11.31 -20.41 -21.00
C GLY A 176 -10.15 -19.90 -20.16
N ALA A 177 -8.94 -20.17 -20.66
CA ALA A 177 -7.68 -19.72 -20.08
C ALA A 177 -6.64 -19.49 -21.19
N PHE A 178 -5.61 -18.68 -20.89
CA PHE A 178 -4.46 -18.44 -21.79
C PHE A 178 -4.84 -18.01 -23.20
N GLY A 179 -5.92 -17.23 -23.35
CA GLY A 179 -6.37 -16.78 -24.66
C GLY A 179 -7.09 -17.83 -25.51
N ARG A 180 -7.30 -19.06 -25.01
CA ARG A 180 -8.15 -20.08 -25.62
C ARG A 180 -9.49 -20.11 -24.88
N TYR A 181 -10.55 -19.76 -25.59
CA TYR A 181 -11.87 -19.59 -25.04
C TYR A 181 -12.88 -20.46 -25.76
N TRP A 182 -13.91 -20.87 -25.02
CA TRP A 182 -15.07 -21.59 -25.51
C TRP A 182 -16.31 -20.79 -25.15
N LEU A 183 -17.26 -20.72 -26.08
CA LEU A 183 -18.61 -20.24 -25.85
C LEU A 183 -19.53 -21.45 -25.92
N ALA A 184 -19.92 -21.97 -24.75
CA ALA A 184 -20.92 -23.03 -24.68
C ALA A 184 -22.32 -22.44 -24.75
N VAL A 185 -23.15 -22.98 -25.64
CA VAL A 185 -24.53 -22.53 -25.86
C VAL A 185 -25.45 -23.74 -25.92
N ASP A 186 -26.51 -23.71 -25.12
CA ASP A 186 -27.51 -24.77 -25.15
C ASP A 186 -28.31 -24.72 -26.44
N SER A 187 -28.56 -25.90 -27.03
CA SER A 187 -29.33 -26.05 -28.27
C SER A 187 -30.73 -25.44 -28.17
N SER A 188 -31.34 -25.45 -26.98
CA SER A 188 -32.66 -24.83 -26.73
C SER A 188 -32.66 -23.30 -26.85
N LEU A 189 -31.51 -22.65 -26.62
CA LEU A 189 -31.34 -21.21 -26.86
C LEU A 189 -31.11 -20.91 -28.35
N LEU A 190 -30.58 -21.88 -29.09
CA LEU A 190 -30.29 -21.77 -30.52
C LEU A 190 -31.46 -22.16 -31.42
N ALA A 191 -32.59 -22.57 -30.85
CA ALA A 191 -33.80 -22.82 -31.61
C ALA A 191 -34.10 -21.58 -32.47
N ALA A 192 -34.00 -21.75 -33.79
CA ALA A 192 -34.10 -20.67 -34.77
C ALA A 192 -35.33 -20.87 -35.66
N PRO A 193 -36.56 -20.62 -35.14
CA PRO A 193 -37.76 -20.65 -35.97
C PRO A 193 -37.55 -19.73 -37.18
N HIS A 194 -37.75 -20.26 -38.39
CA HIS A 194 -37.63 -19.51 -39.65
C HIS A 194 -36.20 -19.04 -39.99
N GLY A 195 -35.16 -19.79 -39.55
CA GLY A 195 -33.79 -19.55 -39.99
C GLY A 195 -33.17 -18.25 -39.46
N ARG A 196 -33.65 -17.74 -38.33
CA ARG A 196 -33.11 -16.55 -37.65
C ARG A 196 -33.03 -16.81 -36.15
N LEU A 197 -31.99 -16.26 -35.52
CA LEU A 197 -31.90 -16.22 -34.06
C LEU A 197 -32.96 -15.27 -33.51
N ASP A 198 -33.62 -15.68 -32.42
CA ASP A 198 -34.57 -14.81 -31.73
C ASP A 198 -33.86 -13.69 -30.95
N ASP A 199 -34.61 -12.66 -30.53
CA ASP A 199 -34.05 -11.53 -29.78
C ASP A 199 -33.38 -11.99 -28.47
N ARG A 200 -33.83 -13.12 -27.90
CA ARG A 200 -33.32 -13.65 -26.64
C ARG A 200 -31.95 -14.28 -26.83
N ALA A 201 -31.78 -15.12 -27.83
CA ALA A 201 -30.53 -15.75 -28.22
C ALA A 201 -29.50 -14.68 -28.58
N LEU A 202 -29.88 -13.69 -29.38
CA LEU A 202 -29.00 -12.56 -29.72
C LEU A 202 -28.56 -11.79 -28.47
N ALA A 203 -29.48 -11.43 -27.59
CA ALA A 203 -29.17 -10.73 -26.34
C ALA A 203 -28.17 -11.51 -25.46
N VAL A 204 -28.39 -12.82 -25.31
CA VAL A 204 -27.52 -13.68 -24.51
C VAL A 204 -26.14 -13.84 -25.16
N LEU A 205 -26.07 -14.06 -26.48
CA LEU A 205 -24.79 -14.15 -27.20
C LEU A 205 -23.99 -12.84 -27.11
N HIS A 206 -24.65 -11.68 -27.23
CA HIS A 206 -23.99 -10.38 -27.07
C HIS A 206 -23.45 -10.17 -25.66
N HIS A 207 -24.21 -10.57 -24.62
CA HIS A 207 -23.78 -10.55 -23.22
C HIS A 207 -22.57 -11.44 -22.98
N GLU A 208 -22.61 -12.67 -23.46
CA GLU A 208 -21.52 -13.63 -23.31
C GLU A 208 -20.25 -13.17 -24.05
N VAL A 209 -20.37 -12.65 -25.28
CA VAL A 209 -19.24 -12.06 -26.02
C VAL A 209 -18.75 -10.76 -25.35
N ALA A 210 -19.60 -10.04 -24.61
CA ALA A 210 -19.17 -8.86 -23.86
C ALA A 210 -18.13 -9.21 -22.79
N HIS A 211 -18.25 -10.35 -22.09
CA HIS A 211 -17.22 -10.83 -21.16
C HIS A 211 -15.84 -11.00 -21.83
N LEU A 212 -15.80 -11.56 -23.04
CA LEU A 212 -14.55 -11.69 -23.82
C LEU A 212 -13.96 -10.36 -24.26
N ARG A 213 -14.82 -9.41 -24.63
CA ARG A 213 -14.40 -8.05 -25.01
C ARG A 213 -13.90 -7.27 -23.79
N ASN A 214 -14.49 -7.50 -22.62
CA ASN A 214 -14.04 -6.95 -21.35
C ASN A 214 -12.73 -7.57 -20.84
N ARG A 215 -12.26 -8.66 -21.46
CA ARG A 215 -11.10 -9.45 -21.03
C ARG A 215 -11.24 -9.94 -19.58
N ASP A 216 -12.48 -10.16 -19.13
CA ASP A 216 -12.75 -10.54 -17.75
C ASP A 216 -12.74 -12.06 -17.54
N VAL A 217 -12.73 -12.86 -18.61
CA VAL A 217 -12.78 -14.32 -18.54
C VAL A 217 -11.57 -14.88 -17.82
N ASP A 218 -10.35 -14.58 -18.28
CA ASP A 218 -9.12 -15.07 -17.63
C ASP A 218 -9.02 -14.64 -16.18
N VAL A 219 -9.28 -13.36 -15.91
CA VAL A 219 -9.24 -12.80 -14.56
C VAL A 219 -10.27 -13.49 -13.67
N THR A 220 -11.48 -13.77 -14.18
CA THR A 220 -12.49 -14.52 -13.45
C THR A 220 -12.00 -15.91 -13.08
N TYR A 221 -11.48 -16.68 -14.03
CA TYR A 221 -11.00 -18.03 -13.74
C TYR A 221 -9.81 -18.03 -12.80
N LEU A 222 -8.86 -17.10 -12.96
CA LEU A 222 -7.73 -16.95 -12.05
C LEU A 222 -8.20 -16.63 -10.62
N THR A 223 -9.10 -15.64 -10.47
CA THR A 223 -9.61 -15.25 -9.16
C THR A 223 -10.48 -16.35 -8.53
N MET A 224 -11.27 -17.07 -9.32
CA MET A 224 -12.08 -18.19 -8.82
C MET A 224 -11.20 -19.36 -8.41
N ALA A 225 -10.15 -19.68 -9.18
CA ALA A 225 -9.14 -20.68 -8.80
C ALA A 225 -8.42 -20.27 -7.52
N SER A 226 -8.04 -18.99 -7.39
CA SER A 226 -7.45 -18.42 -6.19
C SER A 226 -8.35 -18.56 -4.96
N TRP A 227 -9.65 -18.31 -5.11
CA TRP A 227 -10.62 -18.51 -4.04
C TRP A 227 -10.74 -19.99 -3.66
N TRP A 228 -10.83 -20.90 -4.63
CA TRP A 228 -10.92 -22.34 -4.37
C TRP A 228 -9.64 -22.88 -3.72
N ALA A 229 -8.47 -22.42 -4.15
CA ALA A 229 -7.19 -22.74 -3.55
C ALA A 229 -7.14 -22.30 -2.09
N PHE A 230 -7.55 -21.06 -1.80
CA PHE A 230 -7.63 -20.57 -0.43
C PHE A 230 -8.62 -21.40 0.41
N ALA A 231 -9.81 -21.69 -0.11
CA ALA A 231 -10.79 -22.51 0.59
C ALA A 231 -10.29 -23.94 0.84
N ALA A 232 -9.56 -24.53 -0.11
CA ALA A 232 -8.96 -25.85 0.02
C ALA A 232 -7.88 -25.92 1.11
N LEU A 233 -7.22 -24.81 1.42
CA LEU A 233 -6.28 -24.72 2.56
C LEU A 233 -7.01 -24.38 3.86
N ALA A 234 -7.94 -23.42 3.82
CA ALA A 234 -8.62 -22.90 5.00
C ALA A 234 -9.56 -23.92 5.65
N VAL A 235 -10.35 -24.65 4.85
CA VAL A 235 -11.39 -25.55 5.38
C VAL A 235 -10.80 -26.73 6.15
N PRO A 236 -9.77 -27.46 5.64
CA PRO A 236 -9.13 -28.51 6.43
C PRO A 236 -8.49 -27.98 7.70
N LEU A 237 -7.84 -26.80 7.65
CA LEU A 237 -7.26 -26.20 8.85
C LEU A 237 -8.34 -25.83 9.87
N MET A 238 -9.47 -25.28 9.41
CA MET A 238 -10.62 -24.98 10.25
C MET A 238 -11.21 -26.24 10.90
N ALA A 239 -11.27 -27.36 10.16
CA ALA A 239 -11.68 -28.64 10.71
C ALA A 239 -10.71 -29.13 11.79
N ALA A 240 -9.40 -29.03 11.55
CA ALA A 240 -8.37 -29.36 12.53
C ALA A 240 -8.44 -28.46 13.78
N GLN A 241 -8.72 -27.16 13.62
CA GLN A 241 -8.97 -26.21 14.72
C GLN A 241 -10.12 -26.65 15.61
N VAL A 242 -11.26 -26.96 14.98
CA VAL A 242 -12.45 -27.44 15.70
C VAL A 242 -12.14 -28.74 16.43
N SER A 243 -11.49 -29.69 15.77
CA SER A 243 -11.07 -30.95 16.40
C SER A 243 -10.14 -30.73 17.59
N ALA A 244 -9.16 -29.84 17.49
CA ALA A 244 -8.23 -29.52 18.58
C ALA A 244 -8.94 -28.90 19.78
N VAL A 245 -9.85 -27.93 19.55
CA VAL A 245 -10.66 -27.31 20.61
C VAL A 245 -11.56 -28.35 21.30
N LEU A 246 -12.20 -29.25 20.53
CA LEU A 246 -13.03 -30.31 21.08
C LEU A 246 -12.22 -31.34 21.87
N LEU A 247 -11.05 -31.74 21.37
CA LEU A 247 -10.14 -32.66 22.07
C LEU A 247 -9.58 -32.04 23.35
N ALA A 248 -9.22 -30.76 23.35
CA ALA A 248 -8.79 -30.06 24.56
C ALA A 248 -9.92 -30.03 25.60
N ALA A 249 -11.13 -29.68 25.18
CA ALA A 249 -12.30 -29.68 26.06
C ALA A 249 -12.64 -31.07 26.62
N ALA A 250 -12.45 -32.14 25.84
CA ALA A 250 -12.64 -33.51 26.29
C ALA A 250 -11.49 -34.01 27.18
N GLY A 251 -10.24 -33.70 26.84
CA GLY A 251 -9.04 -34.09 27.60
C GLY A 251 -8.97 -33.43 28.97
N ALA A 252 -9.50 -32.22 29.11
CA ALA A 252 -9.72 -31.58 30.41
C ALA A 252 -10.57 -32.40 31.38
N VAL A 253 -11.46 -33.24 30.85
CA VAL A 253 -12.29 -34.16 31.66
C VAL A 253 -11.49 -35.39 32.10
N VAL A 254 -10.37 -35.70 31.44
CA VAL A 254 -9.64 -36.97 31.58
C VAL A 254 -8.24 -36.83 32.20
N THR A 255 -7.53 -35.71 32.02
CA THR A 255 -6.06 -35.65 32.20
C THR A 255 -5.53 -34.70 33.29
N ASP A 256 -6.37 -34.16 34.19
CA ASP A 256 -5.93 -33.25 35.28
C ASP A 256 -4.97 -32.12 34.84
N ILE A 257 -5.09 -31.66 33.58
CA ILE A 257 -4.32 -30.52 33.08
C ILE A 257 -4.74 -29.28 33.89
N PRO A 258 -3.80 -28.46 34.38
CA PRO A 258 -4.13 -27.23 35.08
C PRO A 258 -5.11 -26.37 34.28
N ALA A 259 -6.22 -25.98 34.90
CA ALA A 259 -7.25 -25.14 34.30
C ALA A 259 -6.75 -23.89 33.53
N PRO A 260 -5.70 -23.14 33.96
CA PRO A 260 -5.26 -21.94 33.24
C PRO A 260 -4.66 -22.22 31.85
N ASP A 261 -3.99 -23.36 31.66
CA ASP A 261 -3.39 -23.71 30.36
C ASP A 261 -4.47 -24.09 29.34
N LEU A 262 -5.49 -24.82 29.81
CA LEU A 262 -6.65 -25.19 29.00
C LEU A 262 -7.43 -23.96 28.51
N ALA A 263 -7.70 -22.99 29.41
CA ALA A 263 -8.43 -21.77 29.05
C ALA A 263 -7.69 -20.95 27.99
N THR A 264 -6.35 -20.90 28.07
CA THR A 264 -5.49 -20.21 27.11
C THR A 264 -5.52 -20.90 25.74
N VAL A 265 -5.35 -22.22 25.70
CA VAL A 265 -5.41 -23.01 24.45
C VAL A 265 -6.79 -22.92 23.80
N ALA A 266 -7.87 -23.05 24.58
CA ALA A 266 -9.23 -22.95 24.08
C ALA A 266 -9.52 -21.55 23.52
N THR A 267 -9.10 -20.49 24.23
CA THR A 267 -9.27 -19.11 23.77
C THR A 267 -8.49 -18.85 22.49
N ALA A 268 -7.22 -19.28 22.42
CA ALA A 268 -6.41 -19.14 21.21
C ALA A 268 -7.01 -19.91 20.02
N GLY A 269 -7.47 -21.15 20.24
CA GLY A 269 -8.15 -21.96 19.24
C GLY A 269 -9.44 -21.32 18.73
N LEU A 270 -10.27 -20.77 19.62
CA LEU A 270 -11.49 -20.06 19.25
C LEU A 270 -11.21 -18.76 18.48
N VAL A 271 -10.18 -17.99 18.87
CA VAL A 271 -9.76 -16.78 18.15
C VAL A 271 -9.24 -17.14 16.75
N ALA A 272 -8.42 -18.19 16.63
CA ALA A 272 -7.93 -18.69 15.35
C ALA A 272 -9.07 -19.16 14.42
N LEU A 273 -10.03 -19.89 14.99
CA LEU A 273 -11.24 -20.33 14.30
C LEU A 273 -12.08 -19.15 13.81
N ALA A 274 -12.35 -18.18 14.70
CA ALA A 274 -13.12 -16.99 14.37
C ALA A 274 -12.43 -16.15 13.27
N ALA A 275 -11.11 -15.96 13.35
CA ALA A 275 -10.34 -15.25 12.33
C ALA A 275 -10.36 -15.97 10.98
N THR A 276 -10.23 -17.30 10.97
CA THR A 276 -10.30 -18.14 9.77
C THR A 276 -11.69 -18.06 9.11
N ALA A 277 -12.74 -18.24 9.91
CA ALA A 277 -14.12 -18.14 9.47
C ALA A 277 -14.45 -16.73 8.94
N PHE A 278 -14.02 -15.69 9.64
CA PHE A 278 -14.18 -14.30 9.21
C PHE A 278 -13.51 -14.04 7.85
N THR A 279 -12.26 -14.50 7.67
CA THR A 279 -11.53 -14.36 6.40
C THR A 279 -12.24 -15.08 5.25
N LEU A 280 -12.75 -16.29 5.48
CA LEU A 280 -13.57 -17.03 4.50
C LEU A 280 -14.85 -16.28 4.14
N LEU A 281 -15.55 -15.70 5.12
CA LEU A 281 -16.75 -14.92 4.90
C LEU A 281 -16.47 -13.65 4.08
N VAL A 282 -15.39 -12.93 4.40
CA VAL A 282 -14.96 -11.75 3.65
C VAL A 282 -14.58 -12.12 2.22
N ALA A 283 -13.81 -13.20 2.02
CA ALA A 283 -13.45 -13.69 0.68
C ALA A 283 -14.68 -14.11 -0.14
N GLN A 284 -15.64 -14.82 0.48
CA GLN A 284 -16.90 -15.19 -0.18
C GLN A 284 -17.76 -13.98 -0.52
N TRP A 285 -17.82 -12.98 0.35
CA TRP A 285 -18.53 -11.74 0.09
C TRP A 285 -17.90 -10.96 -1.07
N ALA A 286 -16.58 -10.82 -1.08
CA ALA A 286 -15.82 -10.20 -2.16
C ALA A 286 -16.06 -10.93 -3.49
N ARG A 287 -16.03 -12.27 -3.49
CA ARG A 287 -16.36 -13.11 -4.65
C ARG A 287 -17.76 -12.82 -5.20
N ALA A 288 -18.79 -12.85 -4.35
CA ALA A 288 -20.16 -12.58 -4.79
C ALA A 288 -20.30 -11.18 -5.39
N ARG A 289 -19.60 -10.19 -4.83
CA ARG A 289 -19.63 -8.80 -5.28
C ARG A 289 -18.90 -8.57 -6.60
N VAL A 290 -17.75 -9.22 -6.80
CA VAL A 290 -17.01 -9.27 -8.06
C VAL A 290 -17.88 -9.82 -9.17
N LEU A 291 -18.49 -10.99 -8.94
CA LEU A 291 -19.32 -11.67 -9.95
C LEU A 291 -20.53 -10.81 -10.33
N ARG A 292 -21.21 -10.18 -9.36
CA ARG A 292 -22.32 -9.25 -9.66
C ARG A 292 -21.89 -8.04 -10.48
N THR A 293 -20.74 -7.46 -10.15
CA THR A 293 -20.20 -6.30 -10.89
C THR A 293 -19.86 -6.70 -12.33
N ARG A 294 -19.26 -7.88 -12.51
CA ARG A 294 -18.91 -8.42 -13.83
C ARG A 294 -20.13 -8.49 -14.75
N GLU A 295 -21.26 -9.00 -14.25
CA GLU A 295 -22.51 -9.06 -15.02
C GLU A 295 -22.97 -7.67 -15.48
N HIS A 296 -22.89 -6.66 -14.60
CA HIS A 296 -23.27 -5.29 -14.96
C HIS A 296 -22.41 -4.68 -16.09
N TYR A 297 -21.11 -4.98 -16.13
CA TYR A 297 -20.25 -4.52 -17.22
C TYR A 297 -20.51 -5.27 -18.53
N ALA A 298 -20.93 -6.54 -18.48
CA ALA A 298 -21.37 -7.25 -19.67
C ALA A 298 -22.70 -6.68 -20.18
N ASP A 299 -23.65 -6.40 -19.29
CA ASP A 299 -24.95 -5.78 -19.61
C ASP A 299 -24.78 -4.49 -20.40
N ILE A 300 -23.99 -3.53 -19.88
CA ILE A 300 -23.81 -2.23 -20.53
C ILE A 300 -23.20 -2.36 -21.93
N ARG A 301 -22.32 -3.35 -22.13
CA ARG A 301 -21.68 -3.56 -23.44
C ARG A 301 -22.60 -4.30 -24.42
N ALA A 302 -23.54 -5.08 -23.92
CA ALA A 302 -24.56 -5.77 -24.69
C ALA A 302 -25.79 -4.88 -25.00
N ASP A 303 -26.04 -3.84 -24.19
CA ASP A 303 -27.13 -2.87 -24.38
C ASP A 303 -26.84 -1.89 -25.53
N ARG A 304 -26.93 -2.40 -26.75
CA ARG A 304 -26.83 -1.64 -28.00
C ARG A 304 -28.19 -1.17 -28.47
N PRO A 305 -28.27 -0.09 -29.28
CA PRO A 305 -29.50 0.34 -29.93
C PRO A 305 -29.87 -0.60 -31.11
N ASP A 306 -29.91 -1.91 -30.87
CA ASP A 306 -30.22 -2.96 -31.83
C ASP A 306 -31.18 -4.01 -31.23
N ARG A 307 -31.46 -5.08 -31.97
CA ARG A 307 -32.35 -6.16 -31.51
C ARG A 307 -31.83 -6.87 -30.26
N ALA A 308 -30.51 -6.99 -30.11
CA ALA A 308 -29.91 -7.66 -28.96
C ALA A 308 -30.08 -6.84 -27.68
N GLY A 309 -29.85 -5.52 -27.73
CA GLY A 309 -30.09 -4.64 -26.58
C GLY A 309 -31.57 -4.56 -26.19
N ALA A 310 -32.47 -4.46 -27.17
CA ALA A 310 -33.91 -4.54 -26.92
C ALA A 310 -34.33 -5.88 -26.31
N GLY A 311 -33.76 -7.00 -26.80
CA GLY A 311 -33.93 -8.34 -26.24
C GLY A 311 -33.45 -8.43 -24.80
N LEU A 312 -32.27 -7.88 -24.49
CA LEU A 312 -31.70 -7.85 -23.14
C LEU A 312 -32.61 -7.10 -22.17
N ARG A 313 -33.04 -5.88 -22.52
CA ARG A 313 -33.98 -5.10 -21.69
C ARG A 313 -35.30 -5.83 -21.47
N ARG A 314 -35.83 -6.53 -22.49
CA ARG A 314 -37.05 -7.35 -22.38
C ARG A 314 -36.86 -8.55 -21.46
N ILE A 315 -35.71 -9.20 -21.47
CA ILE A 315 -35.38 -10.29 -20.54
C ILE A 315 -35.34 -9.77 -19.10
N LEU A 316 -34.71 -8.61 -18.90
CA LEU A 316 -34.53 -8.00 -17.58
C LEU A 316 -35.81 -7.35 -17.04
N SER A 317 -36.75 -6.92 -17.89
CA SER A 317 -38.03 -6.35 -17.43
C SER A 317 -39.02 -7.40 -16.93
N ARG A 318 -38.83 -8.68 -17.30
CA ARG A 318 -39.69 -9.77 -16.80
C ARG A 318 -39.55 -9.89 -15.29
N PRO A 319 -40.68 -9.89 -14.53
CA PRO A 319 -40.67 -10.14 -13.10
C PRO A 319 -39.94 -11.45 -12.82
N HIS A 320 -38.91 -11.39 -11.99
CA HIS A 320 -38.25 -12.62 -11.57
C HIS A 320 -39.13 -13.31 -10.54
N VAL A 321 -39.73 -14.46 -10.88
CA VAL A 321 -40.62 -15.25 -10.00
C VAL A 321 -39.85 -15.94 -8.85
N GLY A 322 -38.60 -15.55 -8.61
CA GLY A 322 -37.77 -16.07 -7.52
C GLY A 322 -38.15 -15.46 -6.17
N GLY A 323 -38.86 -16.23 -5.35
CA GLY A 323 -39.40 -15.82 -4.04
C GLY A 323 -38.44 -15.08 -3.11
N GLY A 324 -39.02 -14.16 -2.33
CA GLY A 324 -38.38 -13.41 -1.26
C GLY A 324 -37.61 -14.33 -0.33
N GLY A 325 -36.30 -14.42 -0.55
CA GLY A 325 -35.42 -15.35 0.11
C GLY A 325 -34.56 -14.66 1.15
N ARG A 326 -34.41 -15.32 2.30
CA ARG A 326 -33.56 -14.94 3.44
C ARG A 326 -32.18 -14.41 3.00
N TRP A 327 -31.64 -13.44 3.75
CA TRP A 327 -30.42 -12.67 3.43
C TRP A 327 -29.20 -13.51 3.03
N TRP A 328 -29.03 -14.72 3.58
CA TRP A 328 -27.94 -15.64 3.22
C TRP A 328 -28.01 -16.15 1.78
N ARG A 329 -29.19 -16.18 1.14
CA ARG A 329 -29.28 -16.46 -0.30
C ARG A 329 -28.58 -15.36 -1.11
N GLY A 330 -28.52 -14.13 -0.58
CA GLY A 330 -27.77 -13.02 -1.16
C GLY A 330 -26.24 -13.25 -1.21
N LEU A 331 -25.69 -14.08 -0.32
CA LEU A 331 -24.28 -14.49 -0.33
C LEU A 331 -23.98 -15.56 -1.41
N ARG A 332 -25.00 -16.31 -1.85
CA ARG A 332 -24.89 -17.33 -2.90
C ARG A 332 -25.40 -16.87 -4.27
N ARG A 333 -26.16 -15.76 -4.33
CA ARG A 333 -26.65 -15.17 -5.58
C ARG A 333 -25.52 -14.40 -6.28
N TYR A 334 -24.92 -15.06 -7.27
CA TYR A 334 -23.87 -14.49 -8.11
C TYR A 334 -24.40 -13.56 -9.20
N HIS A 335 -25.68 -13.71 -9.57
CA HIS A 335 -26.34 -12.78 -10.50
C HIS A 335 -27.05 -11.66 -9.73
N PRO A 336 -26.90 -10.39 -10.17
CA PRO A 336 -27.64 -9.28 -9.61
C PRO A 336 -29.13 -9.37 -9.98
N ALA A 337 -29.99 -8.80 -9.13
CA ALA A 337 -31.42 -8.74 -9.40
C ALA A 337 -31.71 -7.97 -10.70
N HIS A 338 -32.72 -8.42 -11.45
CA HIS A 338 -33.10 -7.84 -12.75
C HIS A 338 -33.32 -6.31 -12.69
N GLY A 339 -34.08 -5.82 -11.71
CA GLY A 339 -34.30 -4.38 -11.53
C GLY A 339 -33.03 -3.59 -11.21
N LEU A 340 -32.02 -4.21 -10.58
CA LEU A 340 -30.73 -3.56 -10.38
C LEU A 340 -29.94 -3.48 -11.69
N ARG A 341 -29.99 -4.54 -12.54
CA ARG A 341 -29.37 -4.54 -13.87
C ARG A 341 -29.96 -3.44 -14.74
N LEU A 342 -31.29 -3.33 -14.81
CA LEU A 342 -31.98 -2.25 -15.53
C LEU A 342 -31.55 -0.87 -15.06
N ARG A 343 -31.51 -0.62 -13.74
CA ARG A 343 -31.05 0.68 -13.21
C ARG A 343 -29.60 1.02 -13.57
N VAL A 344 -28.75 0.00 -13.75
CA VAL A 344 -27.35 0.21 -14.19
C VAL A 344 -27.27 0.46 -15.68
N LEU A 345 -28.13 -0.17 -16.50
CA LEU A 345 -28.27 0.16 -17.92
C LEU A 345 -28.77 1.59 -18.11
N ASP A 346 -29.70 2.04 -17.26
CA ASP A 346 -30.25 3.40 -17.32
C ASP A 346 -29.26 4.45 -16.79
N ASP A 347 -28.43 4.10 -15.80
CA ASP A 347 -27.37 4.96 -15.27
C ASP A 347 -26.08 4.18 -14.96
N PRO A 348 -25.18 4.04 -15.95
CA PRO A 348 -23.91 3.34 -15.78
C PRO A 348 -22.97 3.97 -14.75
N ARG A 349 -23.18 5.25 -14.36
CA ARG A 349 -22.34 5.95 -13.37
C ARG A 349 -22.42 5.31 -11.99
N ARG A 350 -23.46 4.54 -11.71
CA ARG A 350 -23.61 3.76 -10.47
C ARG A 350 -22.48 2.77 -10.25
N LEU A 351 -21.85 2.27 -11.32
CA LEU A 351 -20.70 1.36 -11.22
C LEU A 351 -19.42 2.05 -10.75
N ALA A 352 -19.31 3.35 -10.96
CA ALA A 352 -18.17 4.16 -10.56
C ALA A 352 -18.23 4.61 -9.10
N ALA A 353 -19.35 4.42 -8.39
CA ALA A 353 -19.50 4.88 -7.02
C ALA A 353 -18.47 4.24 -6.06
N VAL A 354 -17.88 5.05 -5.18
CA VAL A 354 -16.99 4.57 -4.11
C VAL A 354 -17.80 3.66 -3.19
N SER A 355 -17.31 2.45 -2.97
CA SER A 355 -17.87 1.58 -1.95
C SER A 355 -16.97 1.54 -0.73
N GLY A 356 -17.50 2.00 0.41
CA GLY A 356 -16.82 1.85 1.69
C GLY A 356 -16.44 0.40 1.99
N ALA A 357 -17.27 -0.56 1.58
CA ALA A 357 -16.99 -1.97 1.79
C ALA A 357 -15.79 -2.50 0.96
N ASP A 358 -15.61 -2.02 -0.28
CA ASP A 358 -14.39 -2.36 -1.07
C ASP A 358 -13.14 -1.78 -0.39
N LEU A 359 -13.23 -0.57 0.17
CA LEU A 359 -12.13 0.06 0.91
C LEU A 359 -11.85 -0.60 2.25
N ALA A 360 -12.87 -1.04 2.98
CA ALA A 360 -12.72 -1.77 4.23
C ALA A 360 -12.04 -3.12 4.02
N VAL A 361 -12.40 -3.86 2.97
CA VAL A 361 -11.71 -5.12 2.64
C VAL A 361 -10.27 -4.88 2.18
N ALA A 362 -10.01 -3.79 1.45
CA ALA A 362 -8.63 -3.40 1.09
C ALA A 362 -7.79 -3.06 2.32
N GLY A 363 -8.36 -2.32 3.27
CA GLY A 363 -7.72 -2.04 4.55
C GLY A 363 -7.47 -3.31 5.35
N LEU A 364 -8.47 -4.18 5.46
CA LEU A 364 -8.34 -5.47 6.16
C LEU A 364 -7.19 -6.30 5.61
N ALA A 365 -7.12 -6.43 4.29
CA ALA A 365 -6.04 -7.15 3.63
C ALA A 365 -4.67 -6.49 3.89
N LEU A 366 -4.59 -5.16 3.87
CA LEU A 366 -3.36 -4.42 4.18
C LEU A 366 -2.89 -4.66 5.63
N GLY A 367 -3.80 -4.52 6.60
CA GLY A 367 -3.48 -4.71 8.00
C GLY A 367 -3.02 -6.15 8.30
N ALA A 368 -3.77 -7.14 7.80
CA ALA A 368 -3.40 -8.54 7.96
C ALA A 368 -2.08 -8.87 7.25
N ALA A 369 -1.85 -8.32 6.05
CA ALA A 369 -0.58 -8.51 5.35
C ALA A 369 0.59 -7.90 6.13
N GLN A 370 0.43 -6.70 6.68
CA GLN A 370 1.47 -6.01 7.42
C GLN A 370 1.92 -6.81 8.65
N LEU A 371 0.99 -7.49 9.32
CA LEU A 371 1.33 -8.39 10.42
C LEU A 371 2.29 -9.51 9.96
N HIS A 372 2.01 -10.15 8.82
CA HIS A 372 2.81 -11.29 8.35
C HIS A 372 4.10 -10.89 7.66
N PHE A 373 4.03 -9.99 6.68
CA PHE A 373 5.22 -9.55 5.96
C PHE A 373 6.12 -8.68 6.85
N GLY A 374 5.55 -8.00 7.85
CA GLY A 374 6.32 -7.36 8.91
C GLY A 374 7.16 -8.40 9.67
N MET A 375 6.55 -9.48 10.15
CA MET A 375 7.28 -10.58 10.80
C MET A 375 8.31 -11.24 9.87
N VAL A 376 7.95 -11.53 8.62
CA VAL A 376 8.87 -12.09 7.62
C VAL A 376 10.04 -11.15 7.35
N GLY A 377 9.80 -9.85 7.26
CA GLY A 377 10.87 -8.86 7.13
C GLY A 377 11.78 -8.86 8.35
N VAL A 378 11.20 -8.80 9.54
CA VAL A 378 11.90 -8.79 10.84
C VAL A 378 12.77 -10.03 11.06
N TRP A 379 12.37 -11.20 10.54
CA TRP A 379 13.10 -12.46 10.72
C TRP A 379 13.94 -12.86 9.50
N GLY A 380 13.58 -12.38 8.31
CA GLY A 380 14.22 -12.74 7.05
C GLY A 380 15.33 -11.78 6.64
N VAL A 381 15.31 -10.54 7.13
CA VAL A 381 16.35 -9.56 6.86
C VAL A 381 17.18 -9.38 8.13
N PRO A 382 18.48 -9.80 8.13
CA PRO A 382 19.38 -9.63 9.28
C PRO A 382 19.67 -8.17 9.69
N SER A 383 19.11 -7.21 8.94
CA SER A 383 19.24 -5.78 9.21
C SER A 383 18.30 -5.33 10.35
N ASP A 384 18.32 -4.04 10.65
CA ASP A 384 17.38 -3.39 11.55
C ASP A 384 15.92 -3.83 11.29
N ARG A 385 15.32 -4.47 12.31
CA ARG A 385 13.93 -4.96 12.31
C ARG A 385 12.93 -3.86 12.01
N ALA A 386 13.18 -2.64 12.49
CA ALA A 386 12.33 -1.49 12.23
C ALA A 386 12.34 -1.16 10.74
N VAL A 387 13.50 -1.18 10.09
CA VAL A 387 13.62 -0.96 8.64
C VAL A 387 12.89 -2.05 7.86
N ALA A 388 13.05 -3.32 8.23
CA ALA A 388 12.41 -4.42 7.52
C ALA A 388 10.87 -4.35 7.59
N ALA A 389 10.32 -4.04 8.76
CA ALA A 389 8.88 -3.81 8.94
C ALA A 389 8.37 -2.58 8.18
N GLN A 390 9.20 -1.53 8.07
CA GLN A 390 8.88 -0.33 7.30
C GLN A 390 8.89 -0.60 5.78
N VAL A 391 9.88 -1.35 5.29
CA VAL A 391 9.93 -1.80 3.89
C VAL A 391 8.70 -2.64 3.56
N ALA A 392 8.32 -3.57 4.44
CA ALA A 392 7.08 -4.33 4.28
C ALA A 392 5.85 -3.41 4.17
N ALA A 393 5.74 -2.39 5.03
CA ALA A 393 4.63 -1.44 4.99
C ALA A 393 4.58 -0.66 3.66
N VAL A 394 5.74 -0.23 3.14
CA VAL A 394 5.80 0.42 1.81
C VAL A 394 5.33 -0.55 0.74
N LEU A 395 5.94 -1.73 0.65
CA LEU A 395 5.66 -2.73 -0.39
C LEU A 395 4.19 -3.17 -0.41
N LEU A 396 3.57 -3.32 0.75
CA LEU A 396 2.16 -3.68 0.88
C LEU A 396 1.22 -2.50 0.61
N GLY A 397 1.63 -1.29 0.99
CA GLY A 397 0.86 -0.09 0.69
C GLY A 397 0.89 0.27 -0.80
N LEU A 398 1.92 -0.10 -1.57
CA LEU A 398 1.96 0.13 -3.03
C LEU A 398 0.71 -0.39 -3.78
N PRO A 399 0.39 -1.70 -3.75
CA PRO A 399 -0.77 -2.22 -4.47
C PRO A 399 -2.09 -1.64 -3.97
N VAL A 400 -2.22 -1.41 -2.65
CA VAL A 400 -3.44 -0.83 -2.06
C VAL A 400 -3.59 0.64 -2.46
N GLY A 401 -2.51 1.41 -2.50
CA GLY A 401 -2.50 2.79 -2.98
C GLY A 401 -2.93 2.90 -4.44
N ALA A 402 -2.42 2.02 -5.32
CA ALA A 402 -2.86 1.94 -6.71
C ALA A 402 -4.36 1.60 -6.81
N LEU A 403 -4.81 0.60 -6.05
CA LEU A 403 -6.21 0.16 -6.01
C LEU A 403 -7.14 1.30 -5.58
N VAL A 404 -6.83 1.96 -4.47
CA VAL A 404 -7.61 3.08 -3.92
C VAL A 404 -7.61 4.25 -4.91
N THR A 405 -6.48 4.54 -5.55
CA THR A 405 -6.41 5.58 -6.60
C THR A 405 -7.34 5.25 -7.77
N ALA A 406 -7.38 4.00 -8.24
CA ALA A 406 -8.29 3.57 -9.30
C ALA A 406 -9.76 3.74 -8.91
N ILE A 407 -10.13 3.39 -7.67
CA ILE A 407 -11.49 3.58 -7.13
C ILE A 407 -11.87 5.06 -7.12
N VAL A 408 -11.00 5.92 -6.59
CA VAL A 408 -11.23 7.37 -6.51
C VAL A 408 -11.36 7.99 -7.90
N TRP A 409 -10.51 7.60 -8.85
CA TRP A 409 -10.56 8.10 -10.22
C TRP A 409 -11.85 7.72 -10.93
N ASN A 410 -12.30 6.47 -10.78
CA ASN A 410 -13.59 6.03 -11.30
C ASN A 410 -14.73 6.87 -10.71
N ALA A 411 -14.75 7.06 -9.39
CA ALA A 411 -15.80 7.83 -8.71
C ALA A 411 -15.85 9.29 -9.15
N VAL A 412 -14.69 9.95 -9.30
CA VAL A 412 -14.61 11.31 -9.81
C VAL A 412 -15.06 11.37 -11.28
N TYR A 413 -14.70 10.39 -12.10
CA TYR A 413 -15.15 10.33 -13.49
C TYR A 413 -16.66 10.12 -13.62
N GLY A 414 -17.26 9.25 -12.79
CA GLY A 414 -18.70 9.00 -12.75
C GLY A 414 -19.52 10.15 -12.20
N ALA A 415 -18.97 10.92 -11.26
CA ALA A 415 -19.63 12.08 -10.68
C ALA A 415 -18.65 13.24 -10.44
N PRO A 416 -18.25 13.99 -11.49
CA PRO A 416 -17.21 15.03 -11.39
C PRO A 416 -17.55 16.18 -10.42
N ARG A 417 -18.85 16.45 -10.25
CA ARG A 417 -19.39 17.49 -9.35
C ARG A 417 -20.22 16.90 -8.20
N GLY A 418 -20.28 15.57 -8.07
CA GLY A 418 -21.09 14.93 -7.04
C GLY A 418 -20.49 15.10 -5.65
N PRO A 419 -21.32 15.24 -4.59
CA PRO A 419 -20.83 15.18 -3.23
C PRO A 419 -20.33 13.76 -2.93
N HIS A 420 -19.03 13.63 -2.70
CA HIS A 420 -18.40 12.37 -2.32
C HIS A 420 -18.16 12.36 -0.80
N ARG A 421 -18.58 11.29 -0.13
CA ARG A 421 -18.39 11.12 1.32
C ARG A 421 -17.00 10.56 1.65
N TRP A 422 -15.95 11.31 1.31
CA TRP A 422 -14.55 10.87 1.48
C TRP A 422 -14.17 10.53 2.92
N HIS A 423 -14.79 11.16 3.92
CA HIS A 423 -14.56 10.86 5.34
C HIS A 423 -15.02 9.45 5.73
N LEU A 424 -16.18 8.99 5.24
CA LEU A 424 -16.66 7.63 5.47
C LEU A 424 -15.81 6.60 4.71
N ALA A 425 -15.38 6.94 3.49
CA ALA A 425 -14.48 6.12 2.70
C ALA A 425 -13.12 5.94 3.41
N ALA A 426 -12.57 7.02 3.98
CA ALA A 426 -11.35 6.99 4.79
C ALA A 426 -11.54 6.16 6.06
N ALA A 427 -12.66 6.34 6.77
CA ALA A 427 -12.99 5.55 7.96
C ALA A 427 -13.13 4.06 7.65
N ALA A 428 -13.71 3.71 6.51
CA ALA A 428 -13.80 2.32 6.07
C ALA A 428 -12.41 1.73 5.80
N LEU A 429 -11.54 2.44 5.08
CA LEU A 429 -10.16 1.99 4.80
C LEU A 429 -9.35 1.84 6.10
N ALA A 430 -9.34 2.86 6.95
CA ALA A 430 -8.64 2.86 8.23
C ALA A 430 -9.18 1.77 9.18
N GLY A 431 -10.51 1.65 9.30
CA GLY A 431 -11.16 0.62 10.10
C GLY A 431 -10.81 -0.79 9.62
N GLY A 432 -10.75 -0.99 8.30
CA GLY A 432 -10.24 -2.23 7.72
C GLY A 432 -8.81 -2.55 8.19
N VAL A 433 -7.88 -1.59 8.05
CA VAL A 433 -6.48 -1.75 8.48
C VAL A 433 -6.39 -2.14 9.95
N LEU A 434 -7.14 -1.45 10.81
CA LEU A 434 -7.16 -1.75 12.24
C LEU A 434 -7.71 -3.16 12.50
N VAL A 435 -8.84 -3.56 11.91
CA VAL A 435 -9.35 -4.94 12.07
C VAL A 435 -8.33 -5.98 11.60
N GLY A 436 -7.60 -5.70 10.50
CA GLY A 436 -6.55 -6.60 10.00
C GLY A 436 -5.35 -6.74 10.94
N LEU A 437 -5.04 -5.69 11.70
CA LEU A 437 -3.97 -5.64 12.70
C LEU A 437 -4.43 -6.03 14.12
N ALA A 438 -5.70 -6.36 14.31
CA ALA A 438 -6.27 -6.69 15.62
C ALA A 438 -5.88 -8.06 16.21
N PRO A 439 -5.54 -9.11 15.42
CA PRO A 439 -5.18 -10.41 16.00
C PRO A 439 -4.01 -10.30 17.01
N PRO A 440 -4.13 -10.90 18.21
CA PRO A 440 -3.13 -10.84 19.26
C PRO A 440 -1.97 -11.80 18.97
N VAL A 441 -1.20 -11.54 17.91
CA VAL A 441 -0.02 -12.35 17.58
C VAL A 441 1.19 -11.71 18.26
N GLN A 442 1.37 -12.03 19.56
CA GLN A 442 2.57 -11.89 20.40
C GLN A 442 3.43 -10.59 20.38
N ALA A 443 3.09 -9.58 19.58
CA ALA A 443 3.83 -8.33 19.53
C ALA A 443 3.14 -7.31 20.43
N ALA A 444 3.91 -6.74 21.37
CA ALA A 444 3.53 -5.60 22.23
C ALA A 444 3.16 -4.31 21.46
N THR A 445 2.83 -4.41 20.17
CA THR A 445 2.63 -3.31 19.24
C THR A 445 1.30 -3.42 18.46
N SER A 446 0.33 -4.21 18.93
CA SER A 446 -1.00 -4.17 18.32
C SER A 446 -1.73 -2.88 18.73
N TRP A 447 -2.51 -2.30 17.82
CA TRP A 447 -3.26 -1.08 18.13
C TRP A 447 -4.30 -1.31 19.24
N ALA A 448 -4.83 -2.53 19.34
CA ALA A 448 -5.78 -2.91 20.40
C ALA A 448 -5.09 -2.98 21.77
N ALA A 449 -3.87 -3.51 21.83
CA ALA A 449 -3.07 -3.51 23.06
C ALA A 449 -2.70 -2.08 23.47
N LEU A 450 -2.30 -1.23 22.50
CA LEU A 450 -2.04 0.18 22.77
C LEU A 450 -3.29 0.89 23.29
N LEU A 451 -4.45 0.68 22.67
CA LEU A 451 -5.70 1.30 23.11
C LEU A 451 -6.14 0.81 24.50
N ALA A 452 -5.89 -0.46 24.83
CA ALA A 452 -6.19 -1.00 26.15
C ALA A 452 -5.23 -0.47 27.23
N ALA A 453 -3.94 -0.33 26.91
CA ALA A 453 -2.92 0.15 27.83
C ALA A 453 -2.94 1.69 28.01
N ASP A 454 -3.13 2.43 26.91
CA ASP A 454 -3.22 3.90 26.87
C ASP A 454 -4.30 4.31 25.83
N PRO A 455 -5.56 4.49 26.27
CA PRO A 455 -6.67 4.82 25.39
C PRO A 455 -6.47 6.10 24.58
N LEU A 456 -5.76 7.09 25.16
CA LEU A 456 -5.51 8.36 24.49
C LEU A 456 -4.52 8.17 23.34
N ARG A 457 -3.37 7.52 23.57
CA ARG A 457 -2.40 7.23 22.51
C ARG A 457 -2.98 6.32 21.44
N GLY A 458 -3.75 5.30 21.83
CA GLY A 458 -4.48 4.44 20.91
C GLY A 458 -5.43 5.24 20.02
N ALA A 459 -6.25 6.12 20.60
CA ALA A 459 -7.17 6.99 19.86
C ALA A 459 -6.42 7.95 18.91
N VAL A 460 -5.31 8.54 19.35
CA VAL A 460 -4.46 9.40 18.51
C VAL A 460 -3.92 8.63 17.30
N SER A 461 -3.43 7.39 17.48
CA SER A 461 -2.97 6.54 16.38
C SER A 461 -4.08 6.25 15.37
N VAL A 462 -5.30 5.94 15.84
CA VAL A 462 -6.49 5.68 15.00
C VAL A 462 -6.88 6.93 14.20
N LEU A 463 -6.91 8.10 14.85
CA LEU A 463 -7.21 9.37 14.20
C LEU A 463 -6.14 9.75 13.16
N ALA A 464 -4.87 9.48 13.45
CA ALA A 464 -3.78 9.69 12.51
C ALA A 464 -3.92 8.82 11.25
N LEU A 465 -4.25 7.53 11.40
CA LEU A 465 -4.52 6.64 10.27
C LEU A 465 -5.69 7.12 9.41
N TRP A 466 -6.78 7.52 10.07
CA TRP A 466 -7.95 8.05 9.39
C TRP A 466 -7.61 9.33 8.61
N ALA A 467 -6.84 10.24 9.21
CA ALA A 467 -6.39 11.47 8.57
C ALA A 467 -5.50 11.17 7.35
N VAL A 468 -4.53 10.25 7.47
CA VAL A 468 -3.70 9.78 6.35
C VAL A 468 -4.56 9.26 5.20
N CYS A 469 -5.51 8.37 5.49
CA CYS A 469 -6.44 7.84 4.49
C CYS A 469 -7.27 8.95 3.84
N LEU A 470 -7.79 9.89 4.62
CA LEU A 470 -8.61 11.01 4.12
C LEU A 470 -7.81 11.95 3.22
N LEU A 471 -6.61 12.32 3.63
CA LEU A 471 -5.70 13.17 2.86
C LEU A 471 -5.38 12.51 1.52
N PHE A 472 -5.04 11.21 1.54
CA PHE A 472 -4.76 10.44 0.32
C PHE A 472 -5.96 10.42 -0.64
N LEU A 473 -7.16 10.08 -0.15
CA LEU A 473 -8.38 10.05 -0.97
C LEU A 473 -8.68 11.42 -1.59
N ARG A 474 -8.54 12.49 -0.82
CA ARG A 474 -8.75 13.87 -1.30
C ARG A 474 -7.71 14.29 -2.33
N TRP A 475 -6.44 13.94 -2.12
CA TRP A 475 -5.37 14.18 -3.07
C TRP A 475 -5.61 13.43 -4.39
N ALA A 476 -5.95 12.14 -4.33
CA ALA A 476 -6.25 11.33 -5.50
C ALA A 476 -7.46 11.91 -6.27
N ALA A 477 -8.49 12.36 -5.55
CA ALA A 477 -9.67 12.98 -6.15
C ALA A 477 -9.36 14.33 -6.81
N LEU A 478 -8.49 15.14 -6.21
CA LEU A 478 -7.99 16.38 -6.80
C LEU A 478 -7.23 16.09 -8.10
N CYS A 479 -6.30 15.14 -8.07
CA CYS A 479 -5.55 14.73 -9.26
C CYS A 479 -6.49 14.25 -10.37
N ALA A 480 -7.47 13.40 -10.05
CA ALA A 480 -8.47 12.94 -11.02
C ALA A 480 -9.22 14.12 -11.66
N ARG A 481 -9.72 15.08 -10.87
CA ARG A 481 -10.44 16.26 -11.41
C ARG A 481 -9.57 17.09 -12.35
N ILE A 482 -8.30 17.30 -12.00
CA ILE A 482 -7.36 18.05 -12.82
C ILE A 482 -7.13 17.31 -14.14
N TRP A 483 -6.70 16.05 -14.06
CA TRP A 483 -6.28 15.27 -15.22
C TRP A 483 -7.42 14.91 -16.18
N LEU A 484 -8.59 14.52 -15.67
CA LEU A 484 -9.75 14.19 -16.50
C LEU A 484 -10.23 15.38 -17.35
N THR A 485 -9.90 16.62 -16.95
CA THR A 485 -10.19 17.83 -17.74
C THR A 485 -9.01 18.28 -18.61
N ALA A 486 -7.81 17.77 -18.35
CA ALA A 486 -6.56 18.23 -18.95
C ALA A 486 -6.03 17.33 -20.07
N THR A 487 -6.57 16.12 -20.25
CA THR A 487 -6.05 15.17 -21.24
C THR A 487 -7.15 14.36 -21.91
N GLU A 488 -6.98 14.12 -23.20
CA GLU A 488 -7.78 13.15 -23.95
C GLU A 488 -7.32 11.72 -23.67
N ARG A 489 -6.06 11.53 -23.24
CA ARG A 489 -5.47 10.23 -22.92
C ARG A 489 -5.76 9.80 -21.48
N VAL A 490 -7.05 9.77 -21.13
CA VAL A 490 -7.54 9.52 -19.77
C VAL A 490 -6.98 8.22 -19.17
N ARG A 491 -6.85 7.15 -19.95
CA ARG A 491 -6.25 5.87 -19.52
C ARG A 491 -4.81 6.00 -19.07
N ALA A 492 -3.97 6.67 -19.86
CA ALA A 492 -2.57 6.85 -19.55
C ALA A 492 -2.38 7.72 -18.31
N ALA A 493 -3.21 8.76 -18.15
CA ALA A 493 -3.20 9.59 -16.95
C ALA A 493 -3.65 8.83 -15.71
N CYS A 494 -4.67 7.97 -15.81
CA CYS A 494 -5.08 7.11 -14.70
C CYS A 494 -3.98 6.10 -14.33
N ALA A 495 -3.32 5.49 -15.33
CA ALA A 495 -2.18 4.60 -15.09
C ALA A 495 -1.01 5.34 -14.41
N GLY A 496 -0.64 6.52 -14.90
CA GLY A 496 0.37 7.37 -14.25
C GLY A 496 -0.02 7.78 -12.84
N ALA A 497 -1.30 8.07 -12.60
CA ALA A 497 -1.80 8.38 -11.27
C ALA A 497 -1.78 7.18 -10.33
N MET A 498 -2.11 5.97 -10.79
CA MET A 498 -1.95 4.75 -10.00
C MET A 498 -0.47 4.50 -9.67
N ALA A 499 0.43 4.67 -10.65
CA ALA A 499 1.87 4.52 -10.46
C ALA A 499 2.45 5.55 -9.47
N CYS A 500 1.91 6.77 -9.41
CA CYS A 500 2.27 7.77 -8.40
C CYS A 500 1.58 7.53 -7.05
N GLY A 501 0.30 7.15 -7.07
CA GLY A 501 -0.50 6.94 -5.86
C GLY A 501 -0.05 5.74 -5.03
N ALA A 502 0.50 4.71 -5.67
CA ALA A 502 1.11 3.56 -5.01
C ALA A 502 2.21 3.96 -4.02
N PRO A 503 3.34 4.57 -4.42
CA PRO A 503 4.40 4.98 -3.51
C PRO A 503 3.95 6.03 -2.51
N VAL A 504 3.08 6.97 -2.90
CA VAL A 504 2.51 7.97 -1.98
C VAL A 504 1.82 7.30 -0.80
N PHE A 505 0.92 6.36 -1.08
CA PHE A 505 0.19 5.66 -0.02
C PHE A 505 1.08 4.70 0.76
N GLY A 506 1.97 3.95 0.09
CA GLY A 506 2.91 3.05 0.76
C GLY A 506 3.80 3.76 1.76
N CYS A 507 4.35 4.92 1.37
CA CYS A 507 5.12 5.78 2.26
C CYS A 507 4.26 6.31 3.41
N ALA A 508 3.05 6.82 3.13
CA ALA A 508 2.16 7.35 4.16
C ALA A 508 1.70 6.27 5.17
N PHE A 509 1.48 5.05 4.69
CA PHE A 509 1.13 3.91 5.54
C PHE A 509 2.31 3.46 6.40
N MET A 510 3.52 3.38 5.82
CA MET A 510 4.73 3.10 6.58
C MET A 510 4.95 4.13 7.68
N LEU A 511 4.78 5.42 7.35
CA LEU A 511 4.82 6.48 8.35
C LEU A 511 3.82 6.16 9.45
N TRP A 512 2.53 6.08 9.17
CA TRP A 512 1.57 5.74 10.22
C TRP A 512 1.95 4.50 11.06
N PHE A 513 2.48 3.45 10.44
CA PHE A 513 2.93 2.24 11.15
C PHE A 513 4.09 2.54 12.11
N LYS A 514 5.09 3.32 11.68
CA LYS A 514 6.19 3.81 12.54
C LYS A 514 5.67 4.71 13.66
N PHE A 515 4.76 5.63 13.37
CA PHE A 515 4.10 6.49 14.37
C PHE A 515 3.44 5.64 15.46
N HIS A 516 2.67 4.64 15.03
CA HIS A 516 1.98 3.74 15.93
C HIS A 516 2.93 2.95 16.83
N GLY A 517 4.01 2.39 16.26
CA GLY A 517 5.03 1.67 17.02
C GLY A 517 5.69 2.55 18.09
N LEU A 518 5.99 3.80 17.75
CA LEU A 518 6.61 4.74 18.67
C LEU A 518 5.67 5.13 19.82
N LEU A 519 4.37 5.33 19.56
CA LEU A 519 3.38 5.57 20.62
C LEU A 519 3.26 4.40 21.62
N GLY A 520 3.54 3.19 21.16
CA GLY A 520 3.56 1.98 22.00
C GLY A 520 4.79 1.84 22.88
N THR A 521 5.82 2.68 22.71
CA THR A 521 7.00 2.64 23.56
C THR A 521 6.74 3.33 24.91
N PRO A 522 7.07 2.71 26.06
CA PRO A 522 6.82 3.30 27.38
C PRO A 522 7.54 4.63 27.60
N ALA A 523 8.71 4.79 26.97
CA ALA A 523 9.61 5.91 27.16
C ALA A 523 9.18 7.21 26.46
N SER A 524 8.14 7.20 25.61
CA SER A 524 7.56 8.44 25.07
C SER A 524 6.63 9.09 26.11
N GLY A 525 7.19 9.58 27.22
CA GLY A 525 6.46 10.26 28.28
C GLY A 525 6.09 11.69 27.88
N GLY A 526 4.92 11.89 27.26
CA GLY A 526 4.33 13.21 27.04
C GLY A 526 4.04 13.57 25.58
N LEU A 527 3.31 14.68 25.40
CA LEU A 527 2.98 15.24 24.07
C LEU A 527 4.23 15.65 23.29
N ASP A 528 5.30 16.04 23.97
CA ASP A 528 6.57 16.45 23.34
C ASP A 528 7.22 15.30 22.57
N ALA A 529 7.17 14.07 23.11
CA ALA A 529 7.63 12.90 22.40
C ALA A 529 6.77 12.62 21.16
N ALA A 530 5.45 12.76 21.24
CA ALA A 530 4.56 12.61 20.08
C ALA A 530 4.85 13.67 19.00
N VAL A 531 5.17 14.90 19.38
CA VAL A 531 5.59 15.96 18.46
C VAL A 531 6.93 15.61 17.82
N VAL A 532 7.95 15.23 18.60
CA VAL A 532 9.25 14.80 18.08
C VAL A 532 9.12 13.61 17.13
N ILE A 533 8.25 12.65 17.45
CA ILE A 533 7.95 11.50 16.60
C ILE A 533 7.30 11.95 15.28
N VAL A 534 6.23 12.76 15.32
CA VAL A 534 5.56 13.30 14.11
C VAL A 534 6.54 14.08 13.24
N VAL A 535 7.46 14.79 13.88
CA VAL A 535 8.51 15.59 13.26
C VAL A 535 9.58 14.73 12.60
N ALA A 536 10.18 13.77 13.30
CA ALA A 536 11.18 12.85 12.76
C ALA A 536 10.62 12.06 11.57
N MET A 537 9.33 11.77 11.62
CA MET A 537 8.58 11.16 10.54
C MET A 537 8.30 12.08 9.35
N ALA A 538 8.13 13.38 9.59
CA ALA A 538 7.98 14.36 8.53
C ALA A 538 9.27 14.55 7.71
N VAL A 539 10.42 14.30 8.33
CA VAL A 539 11.73 14.42 7.68
C VAL A 539 12.29 13.07 7.18
N ALA A 540 11.71 11.94 7.62
CA ALA A 540 12.07 10.64 7.09
C ALA A 540 11.85 10.61 5.56
N TRP A 541 12.81 10.02 4.83
CA TRP A 541 12.90 9.95 3.36
C TRP A 541 11.64 9.54 2.55
N PRO A 542 10.69 8.74 3.06
CA PRO A 542 9.52 8.35 2.27
C PRO A 542 8.43 9.41 2.22
N LEU A 543 8.33 10.33 3.20
CA LEU A 543 7.41 11.46 3.09
C LEU A 543 7.83 12.40 1.93
N PRO A 544 9.12 12.76 1.78
CA PRO A 544 9.60 13.47 0.62
C PRO A 544 9.27 12.85 -0.73
N ALA A 545 9.51 11.55 -0.89
CA ALA A 545 9.21 10.84 -2.12
C ALA A 545 7.71 10.87 -2.42
N ALA A 546 6.88 10.65 -1.40
CA ALA A 546 5.42 10.74 -1.51
C ALA A 546 4.96 12.15 -1.89
N VAL A 547 5.39 13.18 -1.16
CA VAL A 547 4.99 14.56 -1.44
C VAL A 547 5.50 15.01 -2.81
N GLY A 548 6.74 14.67 -3.17
CA GLY A 548 7.32 14.96 -4.47
C GLY A 548 6.53 14.32 -5.61
N GLY A 549 6.21 13.03 -5.52
CA GLY A 549 5.37 12.33 -6.50
C GLY A 549 3.95 12.89 -6.58
N ALA A 550 3.37 13.22 -5.41
CA ALA A 550 2.05 13.81 -5.29
C ALA A 550 1.95 15.20 -5.93
N ALA A 551 2.96 16.04 -5.70
CA ALA A 551 3.08 17.38 -6.25
C ALA A 551 3.36 17.35 -7.75
N LEU A 552 4.29 16.50 -8.19
CA LEU A 552 4.63 16.33 -9.60
C LEU A 552 3.40 15.95 -10.41
N LEU A 553 2.61 14.97 -9.95
CA LEU A 553 1.39 14.56 -10.64
C LEU A 553 0.35 15.69 -10.70
N ALA A 554 0.15 16.43 -9.60
CA ALA A 554 -0.81 17.53 -9.58
C ALA A 554 -0.38 18.68 -10.51
N HIS A 555 0.91 19.07 -10.47
CA HIS A 555 1.45 20.16 -11.26
C HIS A 555 1.53 19.83 -12.76
N THR A 556 1.92 18.62 -13.13
CA THR A 556 1.91 18.20 -14.54
C THR A 556 0.50 18.22 -15.12
N GLY A 557 -0.50 17.80 -14.35
CA GLY A 557 -1.91 17.93 -14.73
C GLY A 557 -2.36 19.39 -14.90
N GLN A 558 -1.99 20.27 -13.96
CA GLN A 558 -2.28 21.71 -14.06
C GLN A 558 -1.59 22.34 -15.26
N ALA A 559 -0.34 21.97 -15.53
CA ALA A 559 0.44 22.46 -16.64
C ALA A 559 -0.18 22.09 -17.98
N LEU A 560 -0.62 20.84 -18.13
CA LEU A 560 -1.35 20.37 -19.31
C LEU A 560 -2.69 21.10 -19.47
N ARG A 561 -3.43 21.31 -18.37
CA ARG A 561 -4.69 22.06 -18.39
C ARG A 561 -4.48 23.49 -18.86
N ALA A 562 -3.48 24.18 -18.32
CA ALA A 562 -3.14 25.54 -18.70
C ALA A 562 -2.67 25.61 -20.16
N ARG A 563 -1.90 24.62 -20.63
CA ARG A 563 -1.50 24.50 -22.04
C ARG A 563 -2.71 24.38 -22.96
N ASN A 564 -3.65 23.49 -22.66
CA ASN A 564 -4.87 23.30 -23.46
C ASN A 564 -5.77 24.54 -23.43
N ALA A 565 -5.71 25.33 -22.36
CA ALA A 565 -6.39 26.62 -22.25
C ALA A 565 -5.63 27.79 -22.94
N GLY A 566 -4.57 27.53 -23.71
CA GLY A 566 -3.78 28.57 -24.38
C GLY A 566 -2.90 29.41 -23.47
N ARG A 567 -2.61 28.95 -22.24
CA ARG A 567 -1.83 29.67 -21.21
C ARG A 567 -0.54 28.92 -20.80
N PRO A 568 0.36 28.54 -21.73
CA PRO A 568 1.50 27.67 -21.43
C PRO A 568 2.56 28.30 -20.51
N ARG A 569 2.68 29.64 -20.48
CA ARG A 569 3.69 30.33 -19.66
C ARG A 569 3.42 30.22 -18.16
N LEU A 570 2.14 30.12 -17.75
CA LEU A 570 1.74 29.99 -16.33
C LEU A 570 1.94 28.58 -15.76
N ALA A 571 2.07 27.57 -16.63
CA ALA A 571 2.18 26.16 -16.28
C ALA A 571 3.57 25.77 -15.73
N LEU A 572 4.62 26.43 -16.22
CA LEU A 572 6.00 26.07 -15.93
C LEU A 572 6.58 26.82 -14.73
N VAL A 573 5.95 27.92 -14.31
CA VAL A 573 6.44 28.75 -13.20
C VAL A 573 6.54 27.97 -11.87
N PRO A 574 5.56 27.16 -11.44
CA PRO A 574 5.65 26.41 -10.18
C PRO A 574 6.75 25.36 -10.20
N VAL A 575 6.87 24.64 -11.32
CA VAL A 575 7.84 23.54 -11.49
C VAL A 575 9.25 24.10 -11.64
N GLY A 576 9.42 25.15 -12.43
CA GLY A 576 10.69 25.86 -12.59
C GLY A 576 11.14 26.53 -11.29
N ALA A 577 10.22 27.14 -10.53
CA ALA A 577 10.52 27.70 -9.23
C ALA A 577 10.96 26.62 -8.23
N GLY A 578 10.24 25.49 -8.15
CA GLY A 578 10.63 24.37 -7.29
C GLY A 578 11.98 23.75 -7.66
N ALA A 579 12.27 23.59 -8.96
CA ALA A 579 13.56 23.06 -9.43
C ALA A 579 14.72 24.04 -9.20
N ALA A 580 14.51 25.34 -9.47
CA ALA A 580 15.49 26.39 -9.20
C ALA A 580 15.76 26.52 -7.69
N LEU A 581 14.73 26.34 -6.84
CA LEU A 581 14.91 26.29 -5.39
C LEU A 581 15.84 25.15 -4.98
N ALA A 582 15.52 23.93 -5.41
CA ALA A 582 16.30 22.74 -5.02
C ALA A 582 17.75 22.84 -5.49
N ALA A 583 17.99 23.36 -6.70
CA ALA A 583 19.33 23.62 -7.22
C ALA A 583 20.07 24.71 -6.44
N GLY A 584 19.40 25.79 -6.04
CA GLY A 584 19.98 26.87 -5.24
C GLY A 584 20.38 26.42 -3.82
N HIS A 585 19.56 25.59 -3.18
CA HIS A 585 19.90 24.95 -1.90
C HIS A 585 21.11 24.03 -2.02
N ALA A 586 21.14 23.17 -3.04
CA ALA A 586 22.27 22.26 -3.28
C ALA A 586 23.57 23.04 -3.53
N ALA A 587 23.54 24.08 -4.38
CA ALA A 587 24.72 24.87 -4.72
C ALA A 587 25.28 25.68 -3.54
N LEU A 588 24.43 26.33 -2.75
CA LEU A 588 24.89 27.10 -1.57
C LEU A 588 25.45 26.17 -0.50
N PHE A 589 24.81 25.02 -0.28
CA PHE A 589 25.26 24.04 0.70
C PHE A 589 26.61 23.43 0.30
N LEU A 590 26.80 23.11 -0.98
CA LEU A 590 28.08 22.69 -1.56
C LEU A 590 29.17 23.77 -1.41
N ALA A 591 28.82 25.06 -1.58
CA ALA A 591 29.75 26.17 -1.41
C ALA A 591 30.12 26.45 0.06
N ALA A 592 29.21 26.13 0.99
CA ALA A 592 29.40 26.33 2.42
C ALA A 592 30.21 25.20 3.08
N MET A 593 30.07 23.97 2.59
CA MET A 593 30.73 22.76 3.11
C MET A 593 32.24 22.91 3.44
N PRO A 594 33.09 23.48 2.56
CA PRO A 594 34.53 23.62 2.83
C PRO A 594 34.86 24.60 3.95
N LEU A 595 33.99 25.59 4.18
CA LEU A 595 34.19 26.63 5.20
C LEU A 595 33.88 26.14 6.62
N PHE A 596 33.19 25.00 6.75
CA PHE A 596 32.60 24.53 8.00
C PHE A 596 33.06 23.13 8.43
N ALA A 597 33.92 22.48 7.64
CA ALA A 597 34.57 21.22 8.01
C ALA A 597 35.61 21.47 9.12
N GLY A 598 35.18 21.47 10.39
CA GLY A 598 36.12 21.50 11.52
C GLY A 598 35.60 22.02 12.86
N SER A 599 34.40 22.61 12.96
CA SER A 599 33.89 23.08 14.26
C SER A 599 32.38 22.80 14.47
N PRO A 600 31.96 22.35 15.67
CA PRO A 600 30.55 22.14 16.00
C PRO A 600 29.75 23.45 16.04
N GLU A 601 30.40 24.59 16.30
CA GLU A 601 29.78 25.92 16.24
C GLU A 601 29.43 26.31 14.79
N ALA A 602 30.29 25.93 13.84
CA ALA A 602 30.07 26.11 12.40
C ALA A 602 28.85 25.32 11.89
N ALA A 603 28.57 24.14 12.45
CA ALA A 603 27.37 23.37 12.12
C ALA A 603 26.08 24.13 12.50
N GLY A 604 26.08 24.84 13.64
CA GLY A 604 24.95 25.69 14.06
C GLY A 604 24.72 26.88 13.14
N VAL A 605 25.79 27.55 12.69
CA VAL A 605 25.71 28.68 11.76
C VAL A 605 25.23 28.25 10.37
N LEU A 606 25.77 27.15 9.84
CA LEU A 606 25.34 26.57 8.57
C LEU A 606 23.85 26.20 8.61
N LEU A 607 23.45 25.57 9.71
CA LEU A 607 22.08 25.17 9.94
C LEU A 607 21.13 26.39 10.02
N ALA A 608 21.52 27.46 10.72
CA ALA A 608 20.75 28.71 10.76
C ALA A 608 20.65 29.38 9.38
N ALA A 609 21.74 29.41 8.61
CA ALA A 609 21.76 29.95 7.25
C ALA A 609 20.81 29.18 6.32
N VAL A 610 20.81 27.84 6.42
CA VAL A 610 19.88 26.97 5.69
C VAL A 610 18.43 27.30 6.06
N VAL A 611 18.09 27.45 7.34
CA VAL A 611 16.72 27.79 7.77
C VAL A 611 16.29 29.14 7.19
N VAL A 612 17.11 30.17 7.35
CA VAL A 612 16.82 31.53 6.83
C VAL A 612 16.62 31.49 5.33
N GLN A 613 17.48 30.77 4.61
CA GLN A 613 17.36 30.61 3.16
C GLN A 613 16.06 29.89 2.79
N THR A 614 15.71 28.77 3.44
CA THR A 614 14.46 28.03 3.20
C THR A 614 13.25 28.95 3.40
N VAL A 615 13.27 29.83 4.41
CA VAL A 615 12.20 30.81 4.67
C VAL A 615 12.08 31.85 3.56
N VAL A 616 13.19 32.45 3.13
CA VAL A 616 13.21 33.45 2.03
C VAL A 616 12.72 32.81 0.73
N LEU A 617 13.14 31.59 0.44
CA LEU A 617 12.76 30.84 -0.75
C LEU A 617 11.26 30.49 -0.75
N ALA A 618 10.76 30.01 0.39
CA ALA A 618 9.34 29.74 0.57
C ALA A 618 8.49 31.01 0.38
N ALA A 619 8.94 32.15 0.92
CA ALA A 619 8.28 33.44 0.70
C ALA A 619 8.23 33.81 -0.79
N ALA A 620 9.35 33.73 -1.50
CA ALA A 620 9.44 34.05 -2.92
C ALA A 620 8.54 33.14 -3.77
N VAL A 621 8.54 31.82 -3.51
CA VAL A 621 7.65 30.87 -4.19
C VAL A 621 6.19 31.17 -3.90
N GLY A 622 5.84 31.41 -2.63
CA GLY A 622 4.50 31.83 -2.23
C GLY A 622 4.05 33.05 -3.02
N LEU A 623 4.84 34.13 -2.99
CA LEU A 623 4.56 35.38 -3.71
C LEU A 623 4.34 35.14 -5.21
N THR A 624 5.21 34.34 -5.84
CA THR A 624 5.17 34.04 -7.27
C THR A 624 3.93 33.22 -7.64
N LEU A 625 3.61 32.18 -6.85
CA LEU A 625 2.39 31.39 -7.01
C LEU A 625 1.14 32.25 -6.80
N GLY A 626 1.16 33.15 -5.82
CA GLY A 626 0.11 34.14 -5.60
C GLY A 626 -0.10 35.04 -6.81
N ALA A 627 0.98 35.64 -7.32
CA ALA A 627 0.92 36.54 -8.48
C ALA A 627 0.50 35.81 -9.77
N CYS A 628 0.93 34.54 -9.94
CA CYS A 628 0.67 33.76 -11.16
C CYS A 628 -0.69 33.05 -11.16
N LEU A 629 -1.13 32.53 -10.01
CA LEU A 629 -2.32 31.67 -9.90
C LEU A 629 -3.50 32.36 -9.18
N GLY A 630 -3.23 33.44 -8.44
CA GLY A 630 -4.23 34.17 -7.66
C GLY A 630 -5.21 35.02 -8.46
N GLY A 631 -6.20 35.55 -7.75
CA GLY A 631 -7.35 36.31 -8.27
C GLY A 631 -8.57 36.16 -7.34
N ARG A 632 -9.64 36.94 -7.56
CA ARG A 632 -10.88 36.86 -6.76
C ARG A 632 -11.39 35.40 -6.72
N GLY A 633 -11.53 34.85 -5.51
CA GLY A 633 -12.05 33.50 -5.26
C GLY A 633 -11.05 32.33 -5.40
N ARG A 634 -9.77 32.57 -5.73
CA ARG A 634 -8.76 31.49 -5.94
C ARG A 634 -7.69 31.38 -4.85
N LEU A 635 -7.85 32.11 -3.74
CA LEU A 635 -6.88 32.13 -2.64
C LEU A 635 -6.62 30.72 -2.07
N GLY A 636 -7.66 29.89 -1.93
CA GLY A 636 -7.50 28.52 -1.43
C GLY A 636 -6.63 27.64 -2.33
N GLU A 637 -6.71 27.80 -3.66
CA GLU A 637 -5.89 27.04 -4.62
C GLU A 637 -4.42 27.47 -4.55
N VAL A 638 -4.19 28.78 -4.41
CA VAL A 638 -2.87 29.38 -4.24
C VAL A 638 -2.21 28.92 -2.94
N LEU A 639 -2.94 28.96 -1.82
CA LEU A 639 -2.43 28.52 -0.52
C LEU A 639 -2.11 27.02 -0.53
N CYS A 640 -2.93 26.20 -1.19
CA CYS A 640 -2.63 24.78 -1.38
C CYS A 640 -1.37 24.55 -2.22
N ALA A 641 -1.21 25.26 -3.34
CA ALA A 641 -0.02 25.15 -4.19
C ALA A 641 1.25 25.61 -3.45
N ALA A 642 1.16 26.68 -2.67
CA ALA A 642 2.23 27.22 -1.84
C ALA A 642 2.65 26.24 -0.73
N ALA A 643 1.67 25.68 -0.02
CA ALA A 643 1.91 24.65 1.00
C ALA A 643 2.57 23.41 0.39
N VAL A 644 2.06 22.92 -0.76
CA VAL A 644 2.66 21.78 -1.46
C VAL A 644 4.10 22.08 -1.88
N ALA A 645 4.38 23.27 -2.43
CA ALA A 645 5.73 23.64 -2.82
C ALA A 645 6.70 23.70 -1.64
N VAL A 646 6.26 24.22 -0.48
CA VAL A 646 7.06 24.24 0.76
C VAL A 646 7.31 22.84 1.29
N ILE A 647 6.27 21.99 1.30
CA ILE A 647 6.44 20.61 1.75
C ILE A 647 7.38 19.86 0.81
N VAL A 648 7.28 20.05 -0.51
CA VAL A 648 8.22 19.47 -1.50
C VAL A 648 9.64 19.99 -1.30
N LEU A 649 9.80 21.29 -1.01
CA LEU A 649 11.10 21.88 -0.75
C LEU A 649 11.75 21.26 0.50
N LEU A 650 11.02 21.26 1.62
CA LEU A 650 11.45 20.66 2.88
C LEU A 650 11.74 19.17 2.74
N ALA A 651 10.99 18.51 1.86
CA ALA A 651 11.18 17.12 1.52
C ALA A 651 12.47 16.85 0.75
N LEU A 652 12.75 17.64 -0.28
CA LEU A 652 13.92 17.47 -1.15
C LEU A 652 15.21 18.00 -0.50
N GLN A 653 15.10 18.86 0.49
CA GLN A 653 16.24 19.50 1.15
C GLN A 653 17.20 18.49 1.84
N PRO A 654 16.75 17.50 2.63
CA PRO A 654 17.61 16.45 3.18
C PRO A 654 18.32 15.64 2.09
N LEU A 655 17.63 15.36 0.97
CA LEU A 655 18.21 14.62 -0.16
C LEU A 655 19.31 15.43 -0.86
N ALA A 656 19.05 16.72 -1.12
CA ALA A 656 20.03 17.63 -1.70
C ALA A 656 21.27 17.77 -0.78
N MET A 657 21.05 17.79 0.53
CA MET A 657 22.15 17.80 1.51
C MET A 657 22.92 16.48 1.55
N ALA A 658 22.24 15.33 1.52
CA ALA A 658 22.87 14.01 1.48
C ALA A 658 23.82 13.87 0.29
N VAL A 659 23.30 14.20 -0.90
CA VAL A 659 24.04 14.14 -2.16
C VAL A 659 25.16 15.18 -2.19
N GLY A 660 24.94 16.37 -1.62
CA GLY A 660 25.91 17.46 -1.62
C GLY A 660 27.09 17.27 -0.67
N VAL A 661 26.83 16.99 0.62
CA VAL A 661 27.90 16.80 1.63
C VAL A 661 28.68 15.52 1.38
N SER A 662 27.97 14.49 0.96
CA SER A 662 28.47 13.13 1.09
C SER A 662 28.62 12.43 -0.22
N GLY A 663 27.95 12.89 -1.28
CA GLY A 663 28.22 12.42 -2.63
C GLY A 663 29.70 12.55 -3.03
N PRO A 664 30.44 13.62 -2.68
CA PRO A 664 31.87 13.70 -2.94
C PRO A 664 32.70 12.72 -2.11
N ALA A 665 32.41 12.57 -0.81
CA ALA A 665 33.12 11.64 0.08
C ALA A 665 32.83 10.17 -0.29
N CYS A 666 31.57 9.85 -0.56
CA CYS A 666 31.11 8.54 -1.00
C CYS A 666 31.36 8.27 -2.49
N ALA A 667 31.77 9.26 -3.29
CA ALA A 667 32.25 9.01 -4.65
C ALA A 667 33.72 8.55 -4.65
N VAL A 668 34.48 8.93 -3.63
CA VAL A 668 35.86 8.49 -3.42
C VAL A 668 35.89 7.09 -2.79
N ASP A 669 34.95 6.81 -1.88
CA ASP A 669 34.67 5.46 -1.39
C ASP A 669 33.18 5.10 -1.60
N PRO A 670 32.82 4.47 -2.73
CA PRO A 670 31.45 4.09 -3.05
C PRO A 670 30.93 2.91 -2.22
N SER A 671 31.56 2.63 -1.08
CA SER A 671 31.03 1.71 -0.11
C SER A 671 29.60 2.13 0.26
N PRO A 672 28.63 1.21 0.22
CA PRO A 672 27.26 1.53 0.61
C PRO A 672 27.15 1.98 2.07
N ASP A 673 28.15 1.67 2.90
CA ASP A 673 28.32 2.20 4.26
C ASP A 673 28.38 3.72 4.34
N CYS A 674 29.04 4.37 3.37
CA CYS A 674 29.14 5.82 3.33
C CYS A 674 27.75 6.47 3.16
N TRP A 675 26.92 5.93 2.26
CA TRP A 675 25.55 6.44 2.05
C TRP A 675 24.63 6.17 3.26
N SER A 676 24.83 5.05 3.97
CA SER A 676 24.06 4.72 5.19
C SER A 676 24.35 5.67 6.36
N ALA A 677 25.61 6.02 6.59
CA ALA A 677 26.05 6.91 7.66
C ALA A 677 25.49 8.32 7.46
N VAL A 678 25.45 8.76 6.21
CA VAL A 678 24.91 10.04 5.78
C VAL A 678 23.41 10.12 6.00
N GLY A 679 22.68 9.06 5.61
CA GLY A 679 21.25 8.96 5.85
C GLY A 679 20.90 9.11 7.34
N ARG A 680 21.67 8.45 8.22
CA ARG A 680 21.49 8.53 9.69
C ARG A 680 21.88 9.88 10.28
N ALA A 681 23.01 10.46 9.88
CA ALA A 681 23.44 11.78 10.35
C ALA A 681 22.46 12.88 9.97
N LEU A 682 21.85 12.79 8.78
CA LEU A 682 20.77 13.68 8.39
C LEU A 682 19.50 13.44 9.19
N LEU A 683 19.14 12.18 9.45
CA LEU A 683 17.97 11.86 10.26
C LEU A 683 18.11 12.40 11.69
N SER A 684 19.30 12.33 12.29
CA SER A 684 19.55 12.87 13.64
C SER A 684 19.61 14.41 13.65
N ALA A 685 20.26 15.04 12.66
CA ALA A 685 20.34 16.50 12.55
C ALA A 685 18.96 17.14 12.32
N TYR A 686 18.11 16.52 11.49
CA TYR A 686 16.77 17.03 11.20
C TYR A 686 15.69 16.55 12.18
N GLY A 687 15.95 15.48 12.92
CA GLY A 687 15.09 14.99 14.00
C GLY A 687 15.21 15.79 15.30
N ALA A 688 16.21 16.68 15.41
CA ALA A 688 16.42 17.48 16.61
C ALA A 688 15.20 18.38 16.92
N PRO A 689 14.70 18.39 18.17
CA PRO A 689 13.46 19.06 18.57
C PRO A 689 13.43 20.58 18.32
N VAL A 690 14.58 21.20 18.10
CA VAL A 690 14.72 22.63 17.80
C VAL A 690 14.31 22.97 16.36
N PHE A 691 14.48 22.05 15.41
CA PHE A 691 14.46 22.40 13.98
C PHE A 691 13.05 22.64 13.41
N VAL A 692 12.05 21.94 13.93
CA VAL A 692 10.75 21.84 13.27
C VAL A 692 9.65 22.72 13.85
N PRO A 693 9.49 22.92 15.17
CA PRO A 693 8.62 23.98 15.67
C PRO A 693 9.12 25.37 15.24
N ALA A 694 10.43 25.56 15.08
CA ALA A 694 11.03 26.79 14.57
C ALA A 694 11.04 26.91 13.03
N GLY A 695 10.87 25.80 12.30
CA GLY A 695 11.00 25.76 10.84
C GLY A 695 9.68 25.69 10.07
N LEU A 696 8.89 24.61 10.25
CA LEU A 696 7.77 24.28 9.36
C LEU A 696 6.58 25.24 9.49
N LEU A 697 6.16 25.56 10.72
CA LEU A 697 5.03 26.46 10.96
C LEU A 697 5.34 27.89 10.48
N PRO A 698 6.52 28.48 10.79
CA PRO A 698 6.94 29.75 10.19
C PRO A 698 7.03 29.69 8.68
N LEU A 699 7.54 28.60 8.09
CA LEU A 699 7.62 28.42 6.64
C LEU A 699 6.25 28.41 5.96
N LEU A 700 5.28 27.67 6.50
CA LEU A 700 3.92 27.64 5.98
C LEU A 700 3.21 28.99 6.15
N ALA A 701 3.41 29.66 7.28
CA ALA A 701 2.85 30.98 7.55
C ALA A 701 3.43 32.05 6.60
N VAL A 702 4.75 32.08 6.44
CA VAL A 702 5.47 33.00 5.54
C VAL A 702 5.08 32.75 4.08
N CYS A 703 5.10 31.49 3.63
CA CYS A 703 4.73 31.15 2.27
C CYS A 703 3.25 31.42 1.98
N GLY A 704 2.35 31.05 2.89
CA GLY A 704 0.93 31.33 2.78
C GLY A 704 0.62 32.83 2.75
N GLY A 705 1.27 33.60 3.63
CA GLY A 705 1.18 35.06 3.66
C GLY A 705 1.68 35.71 2.37
N ALA A 706 2.85 35.28 1.87
CA ALA A 706 3.40 35.76 0.61
C ALA A 706 2.49 35.40 -0.57
N ALA A 707 1.90 34.21 -0.59
CA ALA A 707 0.98 33.78 -1.64
C ALA A 707 -0.34 34.56 -1.62
N ALA A 708 -0.86 34.90 -0.44
CA ALA A 708 -1.98 35.80 -0.30
C ALA A 708 -1.66 37.21 -0.81
N ALA A 709 -0.46 37.73 -0.50
CA ALA A 709 0.01 39.03 -0.98
C ALA A 709 0.12 39.06 -2.51
N GLY A 710 0.77 38.06 -3.11
CA GLY A 710 0.87 37.93 -4.57
C GLY A 710 -0.51 37.86 -5.26
N ALA A 711 -1.46 37.12 -4.66
CA ALA A 711 -2.82 37.03 -5.18
C ALA A 711 -3.56 38.38 -5.14
N ARG A 712 -3.37 39.18 -4.09
CA ARG A 712 -3.93 40.54 -3.96
C ARG A 712 -3.31 41.50 -4.97
N LEU A 713 -1.98 41.50 -5.13
CA LEU A 713 -1.27 42.33 -6.11
C LEU A 713 -1.78 42.10 -7.54
N ARG A 714 -1.99 40.83 -7.90
CA ARG A 714 -2.56 40.49 -9.20
C ARG A 714 -4.01 40.97 -9.35
N GLY A 715 -4.82 40.84 -8.30
CA GLY A 715 -6.19 41.33 -8.27
C GLY A 715 -6.27 42.84 -8.54
N ALA A 716 -5.40 43.61 -7.88
CA ALA A 716 -5.31 45.06 -8.07
C ALA A 716 -4.78 45.47 -9.45
N ALA A 717 -3.82 44.70 -10.01
CA ALA A 717 -3.29 44.95 -11.35
C ALA A 717 -4.32 44.65 -12.46
N ALA A 718 -5.11 43.58 -12.29
CA ALA A 718 -6.14 43.19 -13.25
C ALA A 718 -7.26 44.23 -13.38
N GLU A 719 -7.53 45.02 -12.34
CA GLU A 719 -8.50 46.12 -12.40
C GLU A 719 -8.01 47.32 -13.22
N ARG A 720 -6.70 47.44 -13.47
CA ARG A 720 -6.11 48.62 -14.13
C ARG A 720 -5.81 48.45 -15.62
N THR A 721 -5.87 47.24 -16.16
CA THR A 721 -5.55 46.99 -17.58
C THR A 721 -6.79 46.58 -18.38
N PRO A 722 -7.30 47.45 -19.29
CA PRO A 722 -8.33 47.08 -20.25
C PRO A 722 -7.83 45.96 -21.19
N HIS A 723 -8.66 44.95 -21.41
CA HIS A 723 -8.37 43.79 -22.24
C HIS A 723 -8.07 44.16 -23.70
N ARG A 724 -6.80 44.12 -24.11
CA ARG A 724 -6.42 43.96 -25.53
C ARG A 724 -6.11 42.49 -25.81
N ALA A 725 -6.90 41.89 -26.69
CA ALA A 725 -6.73 40.53 -27.19
C ALA A 725 -5.39 40.42 -27.95
N ARG A 726 -4.60 39.39 -27.63
CA ARG A 726 -3.39 39.03 -28.36
C ARG A 726 -3.48 37.56 -28.73
N ASP A 727 -3.69 37.34 -30.03
CA ASP A 727 -3.57 36.06 -30.68
C ASP A 727 -2.12 35.78 -31.08
N GLY A 728 -1.75 34.51 -31.08
CA GLY A 728 -0.59 33.99 -31.79
C GLY A 728 0.58 33.54 -30.94
N ALA A 729 0.78 32.22 -30.86
CA ALA A 729 2.01 31.54 -31.28
C ALA A 729 2.03 30.08 -30.78
N GLY A 730 1.90 29.14 -31.71
CA GLY A 730 2.11 27.71 -31.47
C GLY A 730 3.60 27.36 -31.45
N GLY A 731 3.99 26.48 -30.51
CA GLY A 731 5.33 25.92 -30.37
C GLY A 731 5.29 24.55 -29.68
N ARG A 732 6.06 23.60 -30.22
CA ARG A 732 5.83 22.14 -30.26
C ARG A 732 5.97 21.37 -28.93
N VAL A 733 5.20 20.29 -28.83
CA VAL A 733 5.20 19.25 -27.78
C VAL A 733 6.16 18.12 -28.17
N ARG A 734 7.34 18.01 -27.55
CA ARG A 734 8.07 16.71 -27.47
C ARG A 734 8.72 16.40 -26.11
N ALA A 735 8.72 17.32 -25.15
CA ALA A 735 9.41 17.15 -23.87
C ALA A 735 8.62 16.43 -22.75
N HIS A 736 7.30 16.18 -22.91
CA HIS A 736 6.46 15.76 -21.77
C HIS A 736 6.39 14.25 -21.51
N ALA A 737 6.78 13.41 -22.48
CA ALA A 737 6.83 11.96 -22.26
C ALA A 737 8.09 11.53 -21.50
N ALA A 738 9.20 12.27 -21.63
CA ALA A 738 10.46 11.97 -20.95
C ALA A 738 10.40 12.23 -19.43
N GLY A 739 9.69 13.28 -18.99
CA GLY A 739 9.60 13.62 -17.56
C GLY A 739 8.83 12.61 -16.71
N VAL A 740 7.81 11.96 -17.26
CA VAL A 740 7.02 10.94 -16.53
C VAL A 740 7.77 9.61 -16.45
N ILE A 741 8.51 9.23 -17.51
CA ILE A 741 9.34 8.02 -17.53
C ILE A 741 10.57 8.20 -16.62
N ALA A 742 11.19 9.39 -16.62
CA ALA A 742 12.32 9.71 -15.74
C ALA A 742 11.92 9.70 -14.25
N ALA A 743 10.73 10.19 -13.89
CA ALA A 743 10.25 10.15 -12.51
C ALA A 743 9.94 8.71 -12.03
N ALA A 744 9.33 7.88 -12.88
CA ALA A 744 9.10 6.46 -12.55
C ALA A 744 10.41 5.66 -12.46
N ALA A 745 11.38 5.95 -13.34
CA ALA A 745 12.71 5.35 -13.31
C ALA A 745 13.52 5.83 -12.09
N ALA A 746 13.43 7.10 -11.68
CA ALA A 746 14.11 7.60 -10.49
C ALA A 746 13.59 6.92 -9.21
N VAL A 747 12.28 6.69 -9.09
CA VAL A 747 11.71 5.95 -7.94
C VAL A 747 12.12 4.48 -7.97
N ALA A 748 12.17 3.84 -9.14
CA ALA A 748 12.59 2.44 -9.28
C ALA A 748 14.09 2.23 -9.03
N VAL A 749 14.95 3.12 -9.55
CA VAL A 749 16.40 3.13 -9.30
C VAL A 749 16.69 3.46 -7.85
N PHE A 750 15.92 4.34 -7.22
CA PHE A 750 16.05 4.66 -5.79
C PHE A 750 15.61 3.50 -4.88
N LEU A 751 14.52 2.80 -5.20
CA LEU A 751 14.14 1.58 -4.49
C LEU A 751 15.18 0.46 -4.66
N ALA A 752 15.82 0.36 -5.83
CA ALA A 752 16.91 -0.59 -6.07
C ALA A 752 18.22 -0.20 -5.37
N ALA A 753 18.50 1.11 -5.20
CA ALA A 753 19.68 1.63 -4.53
C ALA A 753 19.53 1.71 -2.99
N ALA A 754 18.31 1.75 -2.46
CA ALA A 754 18.03 1.75 -1.03
C ALA A 754 17.89 0.33 -0.42
N LEU A 755 18.09 -0.72 -1.22
CA LEU A 755 17.90 -2.12 -0.82
C LEU A 755 19.17 -2.96 -0.58
N PRO A 756 20.41 -2.50 -0.85
CA PRO A 756 21.59 -3.11 -0.27
C PRO A 756 22.30 -2.13 0.70
N ASP A 757 22.58 -2.62 1.91
CA ASP A 757 23.51 -2.05 2.90
C ASP A 757 23.11 -0.81 3.70
N LEU A 758 22.32 -1.07 4.75
CA LEU A 758 22.23 -0.24 5.94
C LEU A 758 22.72 -1.02 7.17
N SER A 759 23.91 -1.64 7.15
CA SER A 759 24.57 -2.09 8.40
C SER A 759 25.94 -2.73 8.15
N ASP A 760 27.03 -1.98 8.30
CA ASP A 760 28.28 -2.50 8.86
C ASP A 760 28.98 -1.40 9.69
N ARG A 761 28.51 -1.20 10.92
CA ARG A 761 29.38 -0.70 11.98
C ARG A 761 29.51 -1.78 13.04
N GLU A 762 30.74 -2.30 13.16
CA GLU A 762 31.15 -3.01 14.37
C GLU A 762 30.94 -2.09 15.58
N LEU A 763 30.58 -2.66 16.73
CA LEU A 763 30.68 -1.95 18.02
C LEU A 763 32.16 -1.71 18.30
N GLY A 764 32.73 -0.69 17.64
CA GLY A 764 34.10 -0.28 17.82
C GLY A 764 34.24 0.51 19.11
N PHE A 765 34.01 -0.13 20.26
CA PHE A 765 34.49 0.41 21.52
C PHE A 765 36.00 0.58 21.39
N GLY A 766 36.50 1.78 21.69
CA GLY A 766 37.93 2.05 21.69
C GLY A 766 38.64 1.03 22.61
N ALA A 767 39.90 0.70 22.32
CA ALA A 767 40.63 -0.23 23.20
C ALA A 767 40.66 0.26 24.66
N GLU A 768 40.71 1.58 24.87
CA GLU A 768 40.64 2.24 26.18
C GLU A 768 39.25 2.10 26.83
N GLU A 769 38.18 2.40 26.09
CA GLU A 769 36.80 2.23 26.57
C GLU A 769 36.51 0.76 26.91
N ARG A 770 37.05 -0.19 26.12
CA ARG A 770 36.98 -1.63 26.43
C ARG A 770 37.72 -1.98 27.72
N ALA A 771 38.89 -1.39 27.94
CA ALA A 771 39.66 -1.62 29.17
C ALA A 771 38.94 -1.03 30.39
N GLU A 772 38.35 0.15 30.27
CA GLU A 772 37.54 0.78 31.31
C GLU A 772 36.32 -0.06 31.65
N MET A 773 35.52 -0.46 30.65
CA MET A 773 34.38 -1.33 30.86
C MET A 773 34.79 -2.69 31.44
N ALA A 774 35.90 -3.28 30.97
CA ALA A 774 36.41 -4.53 31.52
C ALA A 774 36.84 -4.41 32.98
N ALA A 775 37.35 -3.25 33.40
CA ALA A 775 37.69 -2.96 34.79
C ALA A 775 36.44 -2.81 35.68
N GLU A 776 35.31 -2.38 35.12
CA GLU A 776 34.02 -2.30 35.83
C GLU A 776 33.31 -3.66 35.98
N VAL A 777 33.71 -4.68 35.21
CA VAL A 777 33.10 -6.01 35.31
C VAL A 777 33.46 -6.65 36.64
N VAL A 778 32.46 -6.82 37.49
CA VAL A 778 32.52 -7.69 38.68
C VAL A 778 31.77 -8.99 38.36
N PRO A 779 32.47 -10.11 38.06
CA PRO A 779 31.82 -11.36 37.64
C PRO A 779 30.86 -11.89 38.70
N GLY A 780 29.66 -12.30 38.28
CA GLY A 780 28.65 -12.87 39.18
C GLY A 780 28.03 -11.89 40.19
N SER A 781 28.21 -10.57 40.00
CA SER A 781 27.60 -9.57 40.89
C SER A 781 26.12 -9.34 40.60
N VAL A 782 25.67 -9.53 39.36
CA VAL A 782 24.29 -9.26 38.93
C VAL A 782 23.49 -10.56 38.74
N GLY A 783 22.34 -10.69 39.40
CA GLY A 783 21.46 -11.84 39.22
C GLY A 783 20.86 -11.93 37.80
N ARG A 784 20.50 -13.13 37.34
CA ARG A 784 19.91 -13.36 36.00
C ARG A 784 18.70 -12.48 35.70
N GLY A 785 17.73 -12.43 36.63
CA GLY A 785 16.52 -11.62 36.47
C GLY A 785 16.82 -10.11 36.34
N ALA A 786 17.74 -9.59 37.16
CA ALA A 786 18.20 -8.21 37.07
C ALA A 786 18.96 -7.95 35.77
N THR A 787 19.82 -8.89 35.34
CA THR A 787 20.54 -8.80 34.06
C THR A 787 19.56 -8.70 32.89
N CYS A 788 18.56 -9.58 32.87
CA CYS A 788 17.53 -9.60 31.82
C CYS A 788 16.66 -8.35 31.84
N ALA A 789 16.20 -7.90 33.01
CA ALA A 789 15.38 -6.71 33.15
C ALA A 789 16.15 -5.43 32.75
N GLU A 790 17.38 -5.28 33.22
CA GLU A 790 18.21 -4.11 32.95
C GLU A 790 18.67 -4.08 31.49
N SER A 791 19.06 -5.22 30.92
CA SER A 791 19.37 -5.32 29.49
C SER A 791 18.16 -4.93 28.63
N MET A 792 16.96 -5.43 28.97
CA MET A 792 15.74 -5.08 28.22
C MET A 792 15.38 -3.60 28.34
N ARG A 793 15.54 -3.02 29.54
CA ARG A 793 15.30 -1.60 29.79
C ARG A 793 16.29 -0.73 29.01
N LEU A 794 17.59 -1.00 29.13
CA LEU A 794 18.64 -0.20 28.51
C LEU A 794 18.65 -0.30 26.99
N TRP A 795 18.30 -1.46 26.42
CA TRP A 795 18.11 -1.59 24.97
C TRP A 795 16.90 -0.83 24.46
N SER A 796 15.81 -0.76 25.24
CA SER A 796 14.63 0.04 24.87
C SER A 796 14.94 1.54 24.82
N SER A 797 15.84 2.03 25.69
CA SER A 797 16.35 3.41 25.62
C SER A 797 17.29 3.64 24.44
N PHE A 798 18.13 2.66 24.07
CA PHE A 798 19.04 2.78 22.93
C PHE A 798 18.30 2.97 21.59
N THR A 799 17.15 2.31 21.42
CA THR A 799 16.31 2.47 20.22
C THR A 799 15.61 3.83 20.09
N LEU A 800 15.52 4.61 21.17
CA LEU A 800 14.85 5.92 21.18
C LEU A 800 15.84 7.09 21.12
N ASP A 801 17.09 6.87 21.55
CA ASP A 801 18.11 7.93 21.72
C ASP A 801 19.19 7.96 20.62
N GLU A 802 18.84 7.53 19.40
CA GLU A 802 19.62 7.86 18.17
C GLU A 802 19.75 9.38 17.90
N ALA A 803 19.18 10.24 18.76
CA ALA A 803 19.36 11.69 18.77
C ALA A 803 20.75 12.17 19.26
N GLY A 804 21.69 11.26 19.52
CA GLY A 804 23.12 11.57 19.60
C GLY A 804 23.59 12.25 20.89
N ARG A 805 22.84 12.15 22.00
CA ARG A 805 23.22 12.79 23.28
C ARG A 805 22.93 11.97 24.54
N THR A 806 23.09 10.64 24.52
CA THR A 806 23.22 9.91 25.78
C THR A 806 24.68 9.86 26.23
N THR A 807 24.89 10.29 27.46
CA THR A 807 26.10 10.17 28.27
C THR A 807 26.31 8.75 28.82
N GLY A 808 25.70 7.74 28.20
CA GLY A 808 25.82 6.33 28.55
C GLY A 808 25.72 5.50 27.29
N GLY A 809 26.88 5.12 26.74
CA GLY A 809 26.95 4.25 25.56
C GLY A 809 26.37 2.85 25.83
N PRO A 810 26.53 1.88 24.92
CA PRO A 810 26.14 0.50 25.18
C PRO A 810 26.95 -0.16 26.31
N GLY A 811 27.96 0.52 26.85
CA GLY A 811 28.88 0.02 27.87
C GLY A 811 28.22 -0.51 29.14
N PRO A 812 27.31 0.20 29.82
CA PRO A 812 26.66 -0.31 31.03
C PRO A 812 25.89 -1.61 30.81
N VAL A 813 25.32 -1.81 29.61
CA VAL A 813 24.65 -3.08 29.26
C VAL A 813 25.67 -4.20 29.15
N VAL A 814 26.76 -3.94 28.44
CA VAL A 814 27.83 -4.91 28.23
C VAL A 814 28.49 -5.30 29.56
N VAL A 815 28.76 -4.32 30.44
CA VAL A 815 29.26 -4.55 31.81
C VAL A 815 28.26 -5.37 32.61
N THR A 816 26.97 -5.00 32.61
CA THR A 816 25.91 -5.73 33.32
C THR A 816 25.80 -7.19 32.85
N LEU A 817 25.89 -7.42 31.53
CA LEU A 817 25.91 -8.77 30.96
C LEU A 817 27.13 -9.54 31.42
N ALA A 818 28.34 -8.98 31.28
CA ALA A 818 29.59 -9.63 31.67
C ALA A 818 29.67 -9.92 33.18
N SER A 819 29.00 -9.11 33.99
CA SER A 819 28.84 -9.27 35.44
C SER A 819 27.72 -10.22 35.87
N SER A 820 26.99 -10.82 34.92
CA SER A 820 25.87 -11.71 35.24
C SER A 820 26.33 -12.98 35.98
N ARG A 821 25.49 -13.47 36.90
CA ARG A 821 25.61 -14.82 37.48
C ARG A 821 25.23 -15.93 36.52
N ASP A 822 24.48 -15.61 35.46
CA ASP A 822 24.18 -16.58 34.41
C ASP A 822 25.40 -16.70 33.49
N PRO A 823 26.03 -17.87 33.37
CA PRO A 823 27.30 -18.01 32.66
C PRO A 823 27.16 -17.67 31.17
N VAL A 824 25.99 -17.91 30.55
CA VAL A 824 25.75 -17.60 29.14
C VAL A 824 25.64 -16.10 28.91
N LEU A 825 24.91 -15.39 29.77
CA LEU A 825 24.83 -13.93 29.69
C LEU A 825 26.20 -13.28 29.97
N ALA A 826 26.98 -13.84 30.89
CA ALA A 826 28.34 -13.42 31.16
C ALA A 826 29.26 -13.64 29.94
N ALA A 827 29.15 -14.78 29.28
CA ALA A 827 29.86 -15.07 28.03
C ALA A 827 29.45 -14.08 26.91
N PHE A 828 28.16 -13.78 26.76
CA PHE A 828 27.69 -12.79 25.79
C PHE A 828 28.29 -11.40 26.05
N GLY A 829 28.34 -10.97 27.32
CA GLY A 829 28.94 -9.70 27.71
C GLY A 829 30.45 -9.65 27.49
N ARG A 830 31.19 -10.72 27.84
CA ARG A 830 32.64 -10.79 27.62
C ARG A 830 33.00 -10.84 26.13
N ALA A 831 32.29 -11.63 25.33
CA ALA A 831 32.46 -11.63 23.87
C ALA A 831 32.25 -10.24 23.26
N ALA A 832 31.28 -9.48 23.79
CA ALA A 832 31.05 -8.09 23.40
C ALA A 832 32.22 -7.16 23.77
N LEU A 833 32.77 -7.30 24.99
CA LEU A 833 33.95 -6.54 25.44
C LEU A 833 35.20 -6.83 24.62
N GLU A 834 35.37 -8.05 24.11
CA GLU A 834 36.49 -8.39 23.24
C GLU A 834 36.42 -7.67 21.87
N GLY A 835 35.32 -6.97 21.57
CA GLY A 835 35.11 -6.27 20.30
C GLY A 835 34.80 -7.24 19.16
N THR A 836 34.34 -8.44 19.48
CA THR A 836 34.13 -9.52 18.49
C THR A 836 32.71 -9.56 17.91
N LEU A 837 31.83 -8.68 18.40
CA LEU A 837 30.46 -8.58 17.91
C LEU A 837 30.39 -7.80 16.62
N ALA A 838 29.94 -8.48 15.57
CA ALA A 838 29.68 -7.85 14.29
C ALA A 838 28.61 -6.74 14.38
N ARG A 839 27.58 -6.84 15.28
CA ARG A 839 26.46 -5.88 15.34
C ARG A 839 25.81 -5.75 16.74
N PRO A 840 25.59 -4.52 17.28
CA PRO A 840 24.89 -4.30 18.55
C PRO A 840 23.49 -4.89 18.60
N GLY A 841 22.76 -4.82 17.48
CA GLY A 841 21.41 -5.36 17.37
C GLY A 841 21.35 -6.89 17.56
N HIS A 842 22.38 -7.62 17.13
CA HIS A 842 22.43 -9.07 17.31
C HIS A 842 22.60 -9.46 18.77
N LEU A 843 23.44 -8.74 19.54
CA LEU A 843 23.57 -8.97 20.97
C LEU A 843 22.27 -8.70 21.71
N ALA A 844 21.62 -7.57 21.42
CA ALA A 844 20.33 -7.23 22.01
C ALA A 844 19.27 -8.32 21.76
N ASP A 845 19.21 -8.81 20.52
CA ASP A 845 18.30 -9.87 20.12
C ASP A 845 18.66 -11.22 20.75
N ALA A 846 19.95 -11.55 20.85
CA ALA A 846 20.43 -12.77 21.50
C ALA A 846 20.08 -12.77 22.99
N VAL A 847 20.34 -11.66 23.70
CA VAL A 847 20.01 -11.50 25.12
C VAL A 847 18.50 -11.57 25.33
N ARG A 848 17.69 -10.86 24.52
CA ARG A 848 16.22 -10.92 24.62
C ARG A 848 15.70 -12.33 24.39
N ALA A 849 16.22 -13.01 23.38
CA ALA A 849 15.85 -14.37 23.04
C ALA A 849 16.20 -15.34 24.17
N TYR A 850 17.43 -15.27 24.69
CA TYR A 850 17.88 -16.10 25.79
C TYR A 850 17.06 -15.84 27.05
N CYS A 851 16.93 -14.58 27.47
CA CYS A 851 16.12 -14.19 28.64
C CYS A 851 14.67 -14.64 28.54
N GLY A 852 14.05 -14.53 27.36
CA GLY A 852 12.70 -15.03 27.11
C GLY A 852 12.59 -16.55 27.21
N ALA A 853 13.58 -17.28 26.71
CA ALA A 853 13.60 -18.75 26.76
C ALA A 853 13.79 -19.29 28.20
N VAL A 854 14.55 -18.59 29.03
CA VAL A 854 14.88 -19.05 30.40
C VAL A 854 13.94 -18.51 31.48
N ALA A 855 13.09 -17.53 31.15
CA ALA A 855 12.10 -16.98 32.07
C ALA A 855 11.02 -18.00 32.48
N GLY A 856 10.78 -19.03 31.67
CA GLY A 856 9.83 -20.11 31.99
C GLY A 856 10.37 -21.19 32.94
N GLU A 857 11.64 -21.10 33.36
CA GLU A 857 12.27 -22.06 34.29
C GLU A 857 12.32 -21.56 35.74
N ALA A 858 11.92 -20.31 35.98
CA ALA A 858 11.81 -19.71 37.31
C ALA A 858 10.36 -19.82 37.79
#